data_AF-A0A2N2USK4-F1
#
_entry.id   AF-A0A2N2USK4-F1
#
_cell.length_a   1.000
_cell.length_b   1.000
_cell.length_c   1.000
_cell.angle_alpha   90.00
_cell.angle_beta   90.00
_cell.angle_gamma   90.00
#
_symmetry.space_group_name_H-M   'P 1'
#
loop_
_entity.id
_entity.type
_entity.pdbx_description
1 polymer ?
#
loop_
_entity_poly.entity_id
_entity_poly.type
_entity_poly.pdbx_seq_one_letter_code
_entity_poly.pdbx_strand_id
1 'polypeptide(L)'
;MTSLEQHHSGDGDNIGRDKIINEIKSLAPADLVAPMELVFESLRQKNITTAKTQIVMLKAIAQREPESAALVEVISIYGGLVDAQDQDAAWATVARIVSRATNPIIRDVCQAALLQLSYRTAREGEAKDLYVSEPSPGAYSQEAYLRFYADEKQIQTAVKGFPAEGVLTGAVEGAIRLHATNLAPELATRLNSLYSSYNARVLLAIATGVALNPDLAGHHFWLTRPEVKERIDKLRDMAIQLLDESGTDGRVHDLSCSIIDIYQYQSAELLEALKKRVQHLDPNRSEVIARCKALAGDDTCLPQAERDLQAAYGDPQKRQAWCRQFHEASTHQLEEVGPFINLANPSELGEWLSRKQILAGASEMEEAYIRLVADIFRRSGQAGNPVHRREVSEHVDRFTTEWESALHTIAPTGLFEIAERLFALNLPNMALKLTTHVMPSHELWPSPYVLTHLHCLQEAGQNKTFDEVLARVKGADQSVALLSFQSVQAERCGDIDLAIKLSESMIELAPERPYVWYRRCYLLSRYRNLEEQRLFHERVPDSVLLNPSREVKGILFFLTLAGSFKRAESQWVKWMIEDPRGHAVDLVNFHFGLSTRKTEPMQVSPSVERCLGAVQYTHEGDTLVRLIVDDELEGSECTLKASSQVGQLLQKLSPGDCENLNMATYKVEERLPPYVACVRIALTLRHVQNDGSDCFVMMHMPSDPDELIPFLEEKMAKRADRREDLQTMGAIPLYLRGRALYPSNAFKAAMNCWTDQRLTKSRLCNIGDTEPTAVVLDAYSITYLAVTNTAGYLLDTGNSLVVPAATKETLEAFLTEISDEDFMLLGVTDGGRLVRTTASDIRERDAHVLENLSLILGNATVVRPAMHDEELDAFTVKDAVDATVYDAMQLSIANEIPWLCMDGTFGALHNMKGHSLVNAETVLLRAMVKTPFDFEQRRHALVLYALGALPLPLTLLDIYRLAITPSTLAGFILFKIIQTHGREIFAAEGRPIILLDTIYLHLERLFCNEALAVTSRYSPWVSYSSHVFNHGISLYLALSGTGSAEFRLANAVHRMAQLSIDNQSFLKSLMDRFVHFARGHFMSMEAIRQNYQSIGEGRQQHELSAESEAESRPIMATVTSESQKE
;
A
#
# COMPACT_ATOMS: atom_id res chain seq x y z
N MET A 1 55.00 -72.48 -13.91
CA MET A 1 56.25 -72.47 -14.70
C MET A 1 55.90 -72.01 -16.10
N THR A 2 56.71 -71.06 -16.58
CA THR A 2 57.03 -70.72 -17.97
C THR A 2 55.89 -70.33 -18.92
N SER A 3 55.91 -69.03 -19.20
CA SER A 3 55.21 -68.25 -20.21
C SER A 3 55.33 -68.80 -21.63
N LEU A 4 54.24 -68.68 -22.39
CA LEU A 4 54.29 -68.40 -23.82
C LEU A 4 53.39 -67.18 -24.07
N GLU A 5 53.99 -66.04 -24.42
CA GLU A 5 53.26 -64.89 -24.94
C GLU A 5 52.89 -65.16 -26.39
N GLN A 6 51.62 -64.95 -26.74
CA GLN A 6 51.12 -65.00 -28.10
C GLN A 6 50.37 -63.70 -28.40
N HIS A 7 50.91 -62.88 -29.29
CA HIS A 7 50.22 -61.72 -29.84
C HIS A 7 49.28 -62.16 -30.97
N HIS A 8 48.03 -61.72 -30.91
CA HIS A 8 47.07 -61.82 -32.01
C HIS A 8 46.52 -60.42 -32.32
N SER A 9 46.59 -60.03 -33.59
CA SER A 9 45.93 -58.85 -34.16
C SER A 9 44.78 -59.33 -35.05
N GLY A 10 43.55 -59.22 -34.56
CA GLY A 10 42.34 -59.56 -35.30
C GLY A 10 41.17 -59.81 -34.36
N ASP A 11 40.04 -59.16 -34.65
CA ASP A 11 38.84 -59.19 -33.84
C ASP A 11 38.02 -60.45 -34.14
N GLY A 12 38.31 -61.50 -33.38
CA GLY A 12 37.42 -62.63 -33.26
C GLY A 12 37.92 -63.54 -32.17
N ASP A 13 37.14 -63.70 -31.10
CA ASP A 13 37.25 -64.94 -30.35
C ASP A 13 35.92 -65.51 -29.86
N ASN A 14 35.92 -66.83 -29.99
CA ASN A 14 34.98 -67.81 -29.53
C ASN A 14 35.17 -68.05 -28.03
N ILE A 15 34.08 -68.26 -27.30
CA ILE A 15 34.11 -69.13 -26.11
C ILE A 15 33.36 -70.41 -26.45
N GLY A 16 34.10 -71.52 -26.45
CA GLY A 16 33.57 -72.87 -26.51
C GLY A 16 33.37 -73.47 -25.12
N ARG A 17 32.26 -74.22 -25.00
CA ARG A 17 31.85 -75.16 -23.93
C ARG A 17 31.21 -74.58 -22.66
N ASP A 18 29.96 -74.15 -22.79
CA ASP A 18 28.75 -74.92 -22.46
C ASP A 18 27.55 -74.10 -22.95
N LYS A 19 27.32 -74.10 -24.27
CA LYS A 19 26.05 -73.61 -24.79
C LYS A 19 25.01 -74.66 -24.40
N ILE A 20 24.25 -74.38 -23.34
CA ILE A 20 22.91 -74.93 -23.20
C ILE A 20 22.16 -74.44 -24.45
N ILE A 21 22.21 -75.23 -25.52
CA ILE A 21 21.29 -75.09 -26.63
C ILE A 21 19.96 -75.60 -26.06
N ASN A 22 19.19 -74.71 -25.46
CA ASN A 22 17.76 -74.92 -25.38
C ASN A 22 17.25 -74.89 -26.84
N GLU A 23 17.28 -76.04 -27.50
CA GLU A 23 16.43 -76.28 -28.66
C GLU A 23 14.99 -76.17 -28.18
N ILE A 24 14.43 -74.96 -28.24
CA ILE A 24 13.00 -74.74 -28.11
C ILE A 24 12.35 -75.40 -29.34
N LYS A 25 11.97 -76.67 -29.19
CA LYS A 25 11.17 -77.42 -30.17
C LYS A 25 9.74 -76.90 -30.09
N SER A 26 9.43 -75.94 -30.97
CA SER A 26 8.12 -75.29 -31.17
C SER A 26 7.45 -74.75 -29.90
N LEU A 27 7.35 -73.42 -29.79
CA LEU A 27 6.39 -72.79 -28.88
C LEU A 27 5.00 -72.95 -29.49
N ALA A 28 4.05 -73.52 -28.75
CA ALA A 28 2.66 -73.49 -29.15
C ALA A 28 2.11 -72.05 -28.98
N PRO A 29 1.02 -71.65 -29.66
CA PRO A 29 0.41 -70.34 -29.46
C PRO A 29 0.07 -70.01 -27.99
N ALA A 30 -0.15 -71.02 -27.16
CA ALA A 30 -0.37 -70.89 -25.71
C ALA A 30 0.87 -70.38 -24.95
N ASP A 31 2.09 -70.70 -25.42
CA ASP A 31 3.35 -70.28 -24.79
C ASP A 31 3.72 -68.82 -25.15
N LEU A 32 3.06 -68.25 -26.16
CA LEU A 32 3.19 -66.84 -26.55
C LEU A 32 2.32 -65.90 -25.72
N VAL A 33 1.35 -66.43 -24.95
CA VAL A 33 0.39 -65.63 -24.17
C VAL A 33 1.09 -64.71 -23.17
N ALA A 34 2.09 -65.21 -22.42
CA ALA A 34 2.81 -64.37 -21.46
C ALA A 34 3.68 -63.28 -22.13
N PRO A 35 4.49 -63.57 -23.16
CA PRO A 35 5.14 -62.55 -23.98
C PRO A 35 4.17 -61.54 -24.63
N MET A 36 3.00 -62.01 -25.06
CA MET A 36 1.95 -61.16 -25.64
C MET A 36 1.34 -60.23 -24.60
N GLU A 37 1.04 -60.73 -23.40
CA GLU A 37 0.59 -59.88 -22.29
C GLU A 37 1.61 -58.81 -21.93
N LEU A 38 2.92 -59.08 -22.03
CA LEU A 38 3.94 -58.04 -21.84
C LEU A 38 3.88 -56.95 -22.93
N VAL A 39 3.59 -57.33 -24.19
CA VAL A 39 3.38 -56.37 -25.28
C VAL A 39 2.10 -55.58 -25.07
N PHE A 40 0.97 -56.24 -24.78
CA PHE A 40 -0.30 -55.59 -24.52
C PHE A 40 -0.23 -54.71 -23.27
N GLU A 41 0.53 -55.10 -22.25
CA GLU A 41 0.79 -54.28 -21.08
C GLU A 41 1.57 -53.02 -21.45
N SER A 42 2.64 -53.14 -22.24
CA SER A 42 3.36 -51.97 -22.77
C SER A 42 2.47 -51.08 -23.65
N LEU A 43 1.54 -51.67 -24.42
CA LEU A 43 0.57 -50.94 -25.24
C LEU A 43 -0.52 -50.26 -24.40
N ARG A 44 -0.99 -50.89 -23.32
CA ARG A 44 -1.90 -50.31 -22.31
C ARG A 44 -1.22 -49.13 -21.62
N GLN A 45 0.06 -49.27 -21.28
CA GLN A 45 0.92 -48.20 -20.78
C GLN A 45 1.33 -47.17 -21.85
N LYS A 46 0.87 -47.32 -23.10
CA LYS A 46 1.19 -46.45 -24.26
C LYS A 46 2.70 -46.28 -24.52
N ASN A 47 3.53 -47.20 -24.04
CA ASN A 47 4.96 -47.23 -24.29
C ASN A 47 5.25 -47.92 -25.62
N ILE A 48 4.99 -47.20 -26.72
CA ILE A 48 5.10 -47.71 -28.09
C ILE A 48 6.53 -48.19 -28.39
N THR A 49 7.56 -47.54 -27.84
CA THR A 49 8.96 -47.94 -28.07
C THR A 49 9.27 -49.28 -27.44
N THR A 50 8.92 -49.48 -26.16
CA THR A 50 9.10 -50.77 -25.50
C THR A 50 8.22 -51.85 -26.12
N ALA A 51 6.97 -51.52 -26.49
CA ALA A 51 6.10 -52.43 -27.23
C ALA A 51 6.70 -52.82 -28.59
N LYS A 52 7.30 -51.87 -29.35
CA LYS A 52 8.03 -52.15 -30.60
C LYS A 52 9.21 -53.08 -30.37
N THR A 53 10.03 -52.83 -29.34
CA THR A 53 11.18 -53.68 -29.00
C THR A 53 10.74 -55.09 -28.60
N GLN A 54 9.71 -55.20 -27.77
CA GLN A 54 9.13 -56.48 -27.37
C GLN A 54 8.49 -57.21 -28.55
N ILE A 55 7.81 -56.50 -29.46
CA ILE A 55 7.27 -57.05 -30.71
C ILE A 55 8.40 -57.53 -31.63
N VAL A 56 9.52 -56.81 -31.73
CA VAL A 56 10.69 -57.25 -32.53
C VAL A 56 11.31 -58.51 -31.94
N MET A 57 11.41 -58.60 -30.61
CA MET A 57 11.84 -59.82 -29.92
C MET A 57 10.83 -60.97 -30.15
N LEU A 58 9.53 -60.71 -30.07
CA LEU A 58 8.47 -61.68 -30.36
C LEU A 58 8.51 -62.14 -31.81
N LYS A 59 8.76 -61.24 -32.78
CA LYS A 59 8.93 -61.55 -34.21
C LYS A 59 10.12 -62.48 -34.42
N ALA A 60 11.22 -62.28 -33.70
CA ALA A 60 12.40 -63.15 -33.79
C ALA A 60 12.14 -64.56 -33.22
N ILE A 61 11.24 -64.69 -32.23
CA ILE A 61 10.88 -65.96 -31.60
C ILE A 61 9.78 -66.71 -32.39
N ALA A 62 8.81 -65.99 -32.96
CA ALA A 62 7.61 -66.54 -33.61
C ALA A 62 7.81 -67.04 -35.06
N GLN A 63 8.98 -66.80 -35.68
CA GLN A 63 9.25 -67.07 -37.11
C GLN A 63 9.08 -68.53 -37.58
N ARG A 64 8.90 -69.50 -36.66
CA ARG A 64 8.87 -70.93 -37.00
C ARG A 64 7.45 -71.53 -37.12
N GLU A 65 6.39 -70.80 -36.78
CA GLU A 65 4.99 -71.25 -36.91
C GLU A 65 4.10 -70.18 -37.58
N PRO A 66 3.33 -70.51 -38.63
CA PRO A 66 2.58 -69.53 -39.43
C PRO A 66 1.41 -68.86 -38.69
N GLU A 67 0.72 -69.54 -37.77
CA GLU A 67 -0.32 -68.90 -36.93
C GLU A 67 0.28 -67.92 -35.92
N SER A 68 1.40 -68.27 -35.30
CA SER A 68 2.16 -67.40 -34.39
C SER A 68 2.75 -66.17 -35.11
N ALA A 69 3.25 -66.33 -36.34
CA ALA A 69 3.72 -65.20 -37.15
C ALA A 69 2.58 -64.25 -37.54
N ALA A 70 1.40 -64.78 -37.92
CA ALA A 70 0.21 -63.99 -38.22
C ALA A 70 -0.32 -63.25 -36.99
N LEU A 71 -0.26 -63.87 -35.81
CA LEU A 71 -0.64 -63.24 -34.54
C LEU A 71 0.30 -62.08 -34.18
N VAL A 72 1.62 -62.24 -34.34
CA VAL A 72 2.56 -61.13 -34.10
C VAL A 72 2.40 -60.00 -35.13
N GLU A 73 2.02 -60.31 -36.36
CA GLU A 73 1.64 -59.32 -37.38
C GLU A 73 0.37 -58.56 -36.97
N VAL A 74 -0.66 -59.26 -36.49
CA VAL A 74 -1.90 -58.63 -35.99
C VAL A 74 -1.66 -57.82 -34.72
N ILE A 75 -0.83 -58.27 -33.78
CA ILE A 75 -0.45 -57.50 -32.58
C ILE A 75 0.34 -56.25 -32.96
N SER A 76 1.22 -56.35 -33.96
CA SER A 76 1.90 -55.20 -34.55
C SER A 76 0.90 -54.21 -35.13
N ILE A 77 -0.16 -54.70 -35.80
CA ILE A 77 -1.23 -53.87 -36.37
C ILE A 77 -2.11 -53.25 -35.26
N TYR A 78 -2.51 -54.04 -34.26
CA TYR A 78 -3.32 -53.62 -33.11
C TYR A 78 -2.62 -52.59 -32.22
N GLY A 79 -1.30 -52.74 -32.02
CA GLY A 79 -0.48 -51.86 -31.20
C GLY A 79 -0.28 -50.44 -31.76
N GLY A 80 -1.01 -50.06 -32.81
CA GLY A 80 -0.98 -48.72 -33.38
C GLY A 80 0.29 -48.44 -34.20
N LEU A 81 0.88 -49.46 -34.82
CA LEU A 81 2.07 -49.33 -35.67
C LEU A 81 1.76 -49.19 -37.17
N VAL A 82 0.53 -48.83 -37.51
CA VAL A 82 0.06 -48.71 -38.90
C VAL A 82 -0.33 -47.26 -39.15
N ASP A 83 0.30 -46.66 -40.15
CA ASP A 83 -0.01 -45.29 -40.59
C ASP A 83 -1.43 -45.21 -41.17
N ALA A 84 -2.05 -44.03 -41.09
CA ALA A 84 -3.44 -43.82 -41.55
C ALA A 84 -3.66 -44.24 -43.02
N GLN A 85 -2.63 -44.06 -43.86
CA GLN A 85 -2.61 -44.47 -45.27
C GLN A 85 -2.65 -46.00 -45.49
N ASP A 86 -2.27 -46.77 -44.48
CA ASP A 86 -2.16 -48.23 -44.52
C ASP A 86 -3.29 -48.94 -43.76
N GLN A 87 -4.24 -48.19 -43.18
CA GLN A 87 -5.33 -48.74 -42.37
C GLN A 87 -6.23 -49.69 -43.15
N ASP A 88 -6.54 -49.39 -44.42
CA ASP A 88 -7.38 -50.27 -45.26
C ASP A 88 -6.69 -51.59 -45.62
N ALA A 89 -5.38 -51.52 -45.88
CA ALA A 89 -4.55 -52.69 -46.18
C ALA A 89 -4.32 -53.55 -44.93
N ALA A 90 -4.12 -52.92 -43.78
CA ALA A 90 -4.05 -53.58 -42.48
C ALA A 90 -5.38 -54.23 -42.10
N TRP A 91 -6.50 -53.54 -42.32
CA TRP A 91 -7.83 -54.09 -42.07
C TRP A 91 -8.09 -55.33 -42.93
N ALA A 92 -7.80 -55.27 -44.23
CA ALA A 92 -7.95 -56.41 -45.14
C ALA A 92 -7.03 -57.59 -44.73
N THR A 93 -5.83 -57.27 -44.24
CA THR A 93 -4.87 -58.27 -43.73
C THR A 93 -5.40 -58.95 -42.48
N VAL A 94 -5.89 -58.19 -41.50
CA VAL A 94 -6.49 -58.73 -40.26
C VAL A 94 -7.76 -59.53 -40.57
N ALA A 95 -8.67 -59.03 -41.42
CA ALA A 95 -9.90 -59.74 -41.79
C ALA A 95 -9.63 -61.10 -42.48
N ARG A 96 -8.59 -61.16 -43.31
CA ARG A 96 -8.11 -62.40 -43.94
C ARG A 96 -7.51 -63.37 -42.92
N ILE A 97 -6.87 -62.89 -41.85
CA ILE A 97 -6.32 -63.72 -40.78
C ILE A 97 -7.44 -64.25 -39.88
N VAL A 98 -8.42 -63.42 -39.51
CA VAL A 98 -9.61 -63.82 -38.71
C VAL A 98 -10.38 -64.95 -39.36
N SER A 99 -10.61 -64.87 -40.67
CA SER A 99 -11.39 -65.87 -41.43
C SER A 99 -10.71 -67.24 -41.54
N ARG A 100 -9.43 -67.35 -41.16
CA ARG A 100 -8.62 -68.58 -41.24
C ARG A 100 -8.15 -69.09 -39.87
N ALA A 101 -8.17 -68.25 -38.84
CA ALA A 101 -7.71 -68.60 -37.50
C ALA A 101 -8.68 -69.56 -36.81
N THR A 102 -8.15 -70.68 -36.29
CA THR A 102 -8.93 -71.63 -35.46
C THR A 102 -8.71 -71.42 -33.97
N ASN A 103 -7.63 -70.73 -33.59
CA ASN A 103 -7.29 -70.43 -32.21
C ASN A 103 -8.17 -69.29 -31.63
N PRO A 104 -8.87 -69.52 -30.50
CA PRO A 104 -9.74 -68.52 -29.88
C PRO A 104 -9.05 -67.20 -29.48
N ILE A 105 -7.78 -67.26 -29.02
CA ILE A 105 -7.01 -66.07 -28.60
C ILE A 105 -6.63 -65.23 -29.83
N ILE A 106 -6.22 -65.89 -30.92
CA ILE A 106 -5.90 -65.20 -32.18
C ILE A 106 -7.14 -64.51 -32.74
N ARG A 107 -8.29 -65.21 -32.73
CA ARG A 107 -9.58 -64.65 -33.15
C ARG A 107 -9.96 -63.42 -32.32
N ASP A 108 -9.81 -63.48 -30.99
CA ASP A 108 -10.10 -62.35 -30.08
C ASP A 108 -9.22 -61.12 -30.34
N VAL A 109 -7.89 -61.32 -30.45
CA VAL A 109 -6.93 -60.24 -30.76
C VAL A 109 -7.19 -59.63 -32.14
N CYS A 110 -7.47 -60.46 -33.14
CA CYS A 110 -7.79 -59.96 -34.47
C CYS A 110 -9.11 -59.19 -34.49
N GLN A 111 -10.13 -59.64 -33.74
CA GLN A 111 -11.41 -58.95 -33.61
C GLN A 111 -11.24 -57.61 -32.89
N ALA A 112 -10.40 -57.54 -31.86
CA ALA A 112 -9.99 -56.28 -31.23
C ALA A 112 -9.32 -55.33 -32.23
N ALA A 113 -8.44 -55.83 -33.09
CA ALA A 113 -7.80 -55.06 -34.15
C ALA A 113 -8.75 -54.57 -35.24
N LEU A 114 -9.72 -55.38 -35.64
CA LEU A 114 -10.78 -54.93 -36.54
C LEU A 114 -11.63 -53.82 -35.90
N LEU A 115 -12.00 -53.96 -34.63
CA LEU A 115 -12.73 -52.92 -33.89
C LEU A 115 -11.94 -51.60 -33.84
N GLN A 116 -10.64 -51.65 -33.54
CA GLN A 116 -9.81 -50.45 -33.50
C GLN A 116 -9.61 -49.81 -34.89
N LEU A 117 -9.31 -50.60 -35.93
CA LEU A 117 -9.10 -50.10 -37.30
C LEU A 117 -10.38 -49.56 -37.95
N SER A 118 -11.55 -50.00 -37.48
CA SER A 118 -12.85 -49.59 -38.04
C SER A 118 -13.47 -48.40 -37.33
N TYR A 119 -12.83 -47.88 -36.29
CA TYR A 119 -13.37 -46.77 -35.49
C TYR A 119 -13.35 -45.47 -36.30
N ARG A 120 -14.51 -44.81 -36.44
CA ARG A 120 -14.68 -43.58 -37.25
C ARG A 120 -14.36 -43.75 -38.74
N THR A 121 -14.48 -44.97 -39.28
CA THR A 121 -14.35 -45.24 -40.73
C THR A 121 -15.65 -45.79 -41.30
N ALA A 122 -15.75 -45.89 -42.63
CA ALA A 122 -16.94 -46.44 -43.29
C ALA A 122 -17.23 -47.91 -42.92
N ARG A 123 -16.26 -48.63 -42.34
CA ARG A 123 -16.37 -50.05 -41.94
C ARG A 123 -16.80 -50.26 -40.49
N GLU A 124 -17.16 -49.19 -39.78
CA GLU A 124 -17.55 -49.24 -38.37
C GLU A 124 -18.72 -50.21 -38.11
N GLY A 125 -19.73 -50.22 -38.99
CA GLY A 125 -20.89 -51.10 -38.87
C GLY A 125 -20.52 -52.58 -38.97
N GLU A 126 -19.67 -52.93 -39.94
CA GLU A 126 -19.23 -54.31 -40.18
C GLU A 126 -18.45 -54.89 -38.98
N ALA A 127 -17.58 -54.08 -38.36
CA ALA A 127 -16.82 -54.51 -37.19
C ALA A 127 -17.68 -54.66 -35.92
N LYS A 128 -18.69 -53.78 -35.75
CA LYS A 128 -19.67 -53.89 -34.67
C LYS A 128 -20.54 -55.14 -34.82
N ASP A 129 -21.06 -55.38 -36.02
CA ASP A 129 -21.90 -56.55 -36.31
C ASP A 129 -21.12 -57.85 -36.07
N LEU A 130 -19.85 -57.89 -36.50
CA LEU A 130 -18.96 -59.02 -36.23
C LEU A 130 -18.79 -59.27 -34.72
N TYR A 131 -18.62 -58.21 -33.91
CA TYR A 131 -18.50 -58.35 -32.46
C TYR A 131 -19.80 -58.80 -31.80
N VAL A 132 -20.93 -58.22 -32.18
CA VAL A 132 -22.24 -58.56 -31.61
C VAL A 132 -22.68 -59.98 -32.00
N SER A 133 -22.20 -60.49 -33.15
CA SER A 133 -22.47 -61.86 -33.60
C SER A 133 -21.74 -62.95 -32.79
N GLU A 134 -20.73 -62.58 -32.00
CA GLU A 134 -19.95 -63.50 -31.16
C GLU A 134 -20.64 -63.69 -29.79
N PRO A 135 -21.10 -64.91 -29.44
CA PRO A 135 -21.87 -65.15 -28.21
C PRO A 135 -21.04 -65.02 -26.92
N SER A 136 -19.71 -65.15 -26.99
CA SER A 136 -18.80 -64.95 -25.85
C SER A 136 -17.51 -64.28 -26.31
N PRO A 137 -17.50 -62.94 -26.52
CA PRO A 137 -16.31 -62.21 -26.90
C PRO A 137 -15.18 -62.40 -25.88
N GLY A 138 -13.94 -62.50 -26.35
CA GLY A 138 -12.78 -62.59 -25.46
C GLY A 138 -12.40 -61.23 -24.86
N ALA A 139 -11.43 -61.23 -23.94
CA ALA A 139 -11.08 -60.05 -23.15
C ALA A 139 -10.53 -58.89 -24.00
N TYR A 140 -9.80 -59.16 -25.09
CA TYR A 140 -9.20 -58.11 -25.92
C TYR A 140 -10.25 -57.43 -26.82
N SER A 141 -11.13 -58.20 -27.45
CA SER A 141 -12.22 -57.63 -28.25
C SER A 141 -13.23 -56.89 -27.36
N GLN A 142 -13.47 -57.39 -26.15
CA GLN A 142 -14.31 -56.72 -25.16
C GLN A 142 -13.69 -55.39 -24.69
N GLU A 143 -12.38 -55.35 -24.39
CA GLU A 143 -11.65 -54.10 -24.11
C GLU A 143 -11.83 -53.08 -25.25
N ALA A 144 -11.54 -53.48 -26.50
CA ALA A 144 -11.64 -52.61 -27.66
C ALA A 144 -13.07 -52.11 -27.91
N TYR A 145 -14.07 -52.97 -27.74
CA TYR A 145 -15.47 -52.61 -27.89
C TYR A 145 -15.92 -51.59 -26.84
N LEU A 146 -15.55 -51.82 -25.57
CA LEU A 146 -15.88 -50.89 -24.47
C LEU A 146 -15.22 -49.52 -24.67
N ARG A 147 -13.96 -49.51 -25.10
CA ARG A 147 -13.19 -48.28 -25.37
C ARG A 147 -13.83 -47.43 -26.46
N PHE A 148 -14.18 -48.03 -27.61
CA PHE A 148 -14.52 -47.27 -28.81
C PHE A 148 -16.02 -47.15 -29.09
N TYR A 149 -16.84 -48.10 -28.65
CA TYR A 149 -18.19 -48.26 -29.18
C TYR A 149 -19.31 -48.34 -28.13
N ALA A 150 -19.03 -48.91 -26.96
CA ALA A 150 -20.08 -49.19 -25.98
C ALA A 150 -20.77 -47.92 -25.44
N ASP A 151 -22.07 -47.99 -25.22
CA ASP A 151 -22.82 -46.98 -24.46
C ASP A 151 -22.65 -47.18 -22.94
N GLU A 152 -23.17 -46.23 -22.14
CA GLU A 152 -23.04 -46.25 -20.69
C GLU A 152 -23.65 -47.52 -20.04
N LYS A 153 -24.78 -48.00 -20.57
CA LYS A 153 -25.48 -49.18 -20.06
C LYS A 153 -24.71 -50.47 -20.36
N GLN A 154 -24.10 -50.54 -21.55
CA GLN A 154 -23.24 -51.64 -21.96
C GLN A 154 -21.97 -51.68 -21.12
N ILE A 155 -21.36 -50.52 -20.83
CA ILE A 155 -20.21 -50.41 -19.92
C ILE A 155 -20.56 -50.94 -18.53
N GLN A 156 -21.65 -50.45 -17.91
CA GLN A 156 -22.09 -50.90 -16.58
C GLN A 156 -22.39 -52.40 -16.53
N THR A 157 -22.89 -52.97 -17.62
CA THR A 157 -23.18 -54.41 -17.70
C THR A 157 -21.91 -55.24 -17.78
N ALA A 158 -20.92 -54.80 -18.57
CA ALA A 158 -19.67 -55.52 -18.79
C ALA A 158 -18.75 -55.55 -17.56
N VAL A 159 -18.88 -54.60 -16.63
CA VAL A 159 -18.02 -54.51 -15.43
C VAL A 159 -18.60 -55.22 -14.20
N LYS A 160 -19.73 -55.93 -14.31
CA LYS A 160 -20.28 -56.72 -13.19
C LYS A 160 -19.37 -57.90 -12.88
N GLY A 161 -18.99 -58.10 -11.61
CA GLY A 161 -18.12 -59.21 -11.16
C GLY A 161 -16.64 -58.83 -10.99
N PHE A 162 -15.71 -59.69 -11.41
CA PHE A 162 -14.25 -59.41 -11.39
C PHE A 162 -13.70 -59.48 -12.81
N PRO A 163 -13.90 -58.42 -13.63
CA PRO A 163 -13.42 -58.38 -15.01
C PRO A 163 -11.89 -58.31 -15.05
N ALA A 164 -11.26 -58.82 -16.12
CA ALA A 164 -9.82 -58.67 -16.33
C ALA A 164 -9.40 -57.19 -16.45
N GLU A 165 -8.14 -56.87 -16.12
CA GLU A 165 -7.63 -55.50 -16.10
C GLU A 165 -7.84 -54.76 -17.43
N GLY A 166 -7.63 -55.44 -18.57
CA GLY A 166 -7.86 -54.88 -19.91
C GLY A 166 -9.32 -54.50 -20.17
N VAL A 167 -10.26 -55.35 -19.76
CA VAL A 167 -11.71 -55.08 -19.90
C VAL A 167 -12.12 -53.86 -19.08
N LEU A 168 -11.64 -53.77 -17.83
CA LEU A 168 -11.93 -52.63 -16.97
C LEU A 168 -11.22 -51.35 -17.43
N THR A 169 -10.02 -51.46 -18.02
CA THR A 169 -9.31 -50.37 -18.70
C THR A 169 -10.14 -49.82 -19.87
N GLY A 170 -10.63 -50.71 -20.75
CA GLY A 170 -11.50 -50.32 -21.87
C GLY A 170 -12.81 -49.68 -21.40
N ALA A 171 -13.37 -50.15 -20.28
CA ALA A 171 -14.55 -49.55 -19.66
C ALA A 171 -14.29 -48.11 -19.15
N VAL A 172 -13.15 -47.86 -18.51
CA VAL A 172 -12.77 -46.52 -18.03
C VAL A 172 -12.58 -45.55 -19.19
N GLU A 173 -11.81 -45.93 -20.21
CA GLU A 173 -11.60 -45.08 -21.39
C GLU A 173 -12.88 -44.89 -22.20
N GLY A 174 -13.75 -45.89 -22.27
CA GLY A 174 -15.09 -45.79 -22.82
C GLY A 174 -15.96 -44.77 -22.06
N ALA A 175 -15.92 -44.79 -20.73
CA ALA A 175 -16.63 -43.83 -19.90
C ALA A 175 -16.08 -42.40 -20.07
N ILE A 176 -14.76 -42.25 -20.20
CA ILE A 176 -14.11 -40.96 -20.53
C ILE A 176 -14.56 -40.46 -21.90
N ARG A 177 -14.58 -41.31 -22.92
CA ARG A 177 -15.05 -40.99 -24.28
C ARG A 177 -16.49 -40.48 -24.30
N LEU A 178 -17.35 -41.05 -23.46
CA LEU A 178 -18.75 -40.64 -23.32
C LEU A 178 -18.93 -39.39 -22.46
N HIS A 179 -17.85 -38.81 -21.92
CA HIS A 179 -17.91 -37.73 -20.92
C HIS A 179 -18.78 -38.07 -19.71
N ALA A 180 -18.80 -39.35 -19.30
CA ALA A 180 -19.57 -39.82 -18.15
C ALA A 180 -18.85 -39.46 -16.83
N THR A 181 -19.04 -38.22 -16.38
CA THR A 181 -18.28 -37.59 -15.28
C THR A 181 -18.36 -38.30 -13.93
N ASN A 182 -19.42 -39.06 -13.68
CA ASN A 182 -19.56 -39.88 -12.47
C ASN A 182 -19.05 -41.31 -12.64
N LEU A 183 -19.34 -41.94 -13.78
CA LEU A 183 -19.00 -43.35 -14.03
C LEU A 183 -17.49 -43.55 -14.24
N ALA A 184 -16.82 -42.63 -14.94
CA ALA A 184 -15.39 -42.73 -15.21
C ALA A 184 -14.52 -42.80 -13.93
N PRO A 185 -14.64 -41.88 -12.96
CA PRO A 185 -13.86 -41.96 -11.73
C PRO A 185 -14.25 -43.18 -10.87
N GLU A 186 -15.51 -43.61 -10.87
CA GLU A 186 -15.94 -44.83 -10.15
C GLU A 186 -15.21 -46.07 -10.69
N LEU A 187 -15.24 -46.27 -12.02
CA LEU A 187 -14.58 -47.40 -12.67
C LEU A 187 -13.06 -47.32 -12.55
N ALA A 188 -12.47 -46.13 -12.65
CA ALA A 188 -11.03 -45.94 -12.51
C ALA A 188 -10.56 -46.19 -11.07
N THR A 189 -11.34 -45.78 -10.07
CA THR A 189 -11.07 -46.10 -8.65
C THR A 189 -11.07 -47.60 -8.44
N ARG A 190 -12.07 -48.30 -9.01
CA ARG A 190 -12.16 -49.75 -8.94
C ARG A 190 -10.99 -50.44 -9.63
N LEU A 191 -10.59 -49.98 -10.82
CA LEU A 191 -9.42 -50.48 -11.55
C LEU A 191 -8.15 -50.36 -10.70
N ASN A 192 -7.92 -49.18 -10.13
CA ASN A 192 -6.76 -48.94 -9.27
C ASN A 192 -6.79 -49.78 -7.99
N SER A 193 -7.97 -50.00 -7.40
CA SER A 193 -8.10 -50.84 -6.19
C SER A 193 -7.84 -52.33 -6.43
N LEU A 194 -8.18 -52.84 -7.62
CA LEU A 194 -8.05 -54.26 -7.95
C LEU A 194 -6.66 -54.62 -8.49
N TYR A 195 -6.02 -53.71 -9.23
CA TYR A 195 -4.78 -53.99 -9.96
C TYR A 195 -3.62 -53.07 -9.59
N SER A 196 -3.87 -51.81 -9.21
CA SER A 196 -2.86 -50.83 -8.80
C SER A 196 -1.69 -50.61 -9.78
N SER A 197 -1.87 -50.96 -11.06
CA SER A 197 -0.84 -50.78 -12.08
C SER A 197 -0.54 -49.31 -12.35
N TYR A 198 0.60 -49.02 -12.99
CA TYR A 198 0.91 -47.66 -13.46
C TYR A 198 -0.22 -47.12 -14.35
N ASN A 199 -0.69 -47.94 -15.30
CA ASN A 199 -1.79 -47.55 -16.18
C ASN A 199 -3.10 -47.29 -15.42
N ALA A 200 -3.44 -48.11 -14.42
CA ALA A 200 -4.61 -47.87 -13.58
C ALA A 200 -4.54 -46.53 -12.84
N ARG A 201 -3.36 -46.13 -12.36
CA ARG A 201 -3.14 -44.83 -11.69
C ARG A 201 -3.18 -43.65 -12.67
N VAL A 202 -2.64 -43.81 -13.89
CA VAL A 202 -2.76 -42.80 -14.95
C VAL A 202 -4.23 -42.59 -15.34
N LEU A 203 -4.99 -43.66 -15.57
CA LEU A 203 -6.41 -43.57 -15.91
C LEU A 203 -7.24 -43.00 -14.76
N LEU A 204 -6.89 -43.30 -13.51
CA LEU A 204 -7.51 -42.67 -12.34
C LEU A 204 -7.27 -41.16 -12.32
N ALA A 205 -6.04 -40.70 -12.60
CA ALA A 205 -5.73 -39.28 -12.67
C ALA A 205 -6.53 -38.59 -13.81
N ILE A 206 -6.55 -39.18 -15.01
CA ILE A 206 -7.30 -38.64 -16.15
C ILE A 206 -8.81 -38.61 -15.86
N ALA A 207 -9.38 -39.69 -15.33
CA ALA A 207 -10.80 -39.76 -14.99
C ALA A 207 -11.17 -38.73 -13.90
N THR A 208 -10.27 -38.49 -12.95
CA THR A 208 -10.42 -37.45 -11.92
C THR A 208 -10.43 -36.05 -12.54
N GLY A 209 -9.53 -35.78 -13.50
CA GLY A 209 -9.51 -34.52 -14.26
C GLY A 209 -10.79 -34.29 -15.07
N VAL A 210 -11.26 -35.31 -15.79
CA VAL A 210 -12.51 -35.22 -16.57
C VAL A 210 -13.72 -34.95 -15.67
N ALA A 211 -13.76 -35.53 -14.47
CA ALA A 211 -14.81 -35.30 -13.48
C ALA A 211 -14.79 -33.89 -12.88
N LEU A 212 -13.73 -33.09 -13.08
CA LEU A 212 -13.63 -31.69 -12.64
C LEU A 212 -14.09 -30.68 -13.70
N ASN A 213 -14.17 -31.08 -14.97
CA ASN A 213 -14.56 -30.18 -16.05
C ASN A 213 -15.90 -29.44 -15.81
N PRO A 214 -16.96 -30.08 -15.28
CA PRO A 214 -18.22 -29.37 -14.98
C PRO A 214 -18.07 -28.28 -13.91
N ASP A 215 -17.18 -28.50 -12.93
CA ASP A 215 -16.95 -27.56 -11.83
C ASP A 215 -16.13 -26.34 -12.28
N LEU A 216 -15.36 -26.48 -13.36
CA LEU A 216 -14.55 -25.42 -13.99
C LEU A 216 -15.26 -24.75 -15.17
N ALA A 217 -16.32 -25.35 -15.70
CA ALA A 217 -17.05 -24.80 -16.83
C ALA A 217 -17.74 -23.47 -16.45
N GLY A 218 -17.40 -22.41 -17.17
CA GLY A 218 -17.99 -21.08 -16.99
C GLY A 218 -17.57 -20.34 -15.71
N HIS A 219 -16.63 -20.90 -14.93
CA HIS A 219 -16.14 -20.29 -13.70
C HIS A 219 -14.62 -20.20 -13.72
N HIS A 220 -14.08 -19.05 -13.36
CA HIS A 220 -12.64 -18.92 -13.21
C HIS A 220 -12.17 -19.67 -11.96
N PHE A 221 -11.09 -20.44 -12.06
CA PHE A 221 -10.59 -21.30 -10.99
C PHE A 221 -10.41 -20.57 -9.64
N TRP A 222 -9.88 -19.34 -9.66
CA TRP A 222 -9.70 -18.50 -8.46
C TRP A 222 -10.98 -18.17 -7.69
N LEU A 223 -12.15 -18.29 -8.32
CA LEU A 223 -13.45 -17.97 -7.73
C LEU A 223 -14.30 -19.24 -7.52
N THR A 224 -13.71 -20.43 -7.65
CA THR A 224 -14.38 -21.70 -7.36
C THR A 224 -14.43 -22.00 -5.87
N ARG A 225 -15.20 -23.02 -5.47
CA ARG A 225 -15.29 -23.47 -4.07
C ARG A 225 -14.01 -24.18 -3.61
N PRO A 226 -13.69 -24.16 -2.30
CA PRO A 226 -12.52 -24.86 -1.76
C PRO A 226 -12.44 -26.35 -2.10
N GLU A 227 -13.59 -27.04 -2.21
CA GLU A 227 -13.61 -28.47 -2.54
C GLU A 227 -13.06 -28.75 -3.94
N VAL A 228 -13.28 -27.82 -4.89
CA VAL A 228 -12.76 -27.92 -6.26
C VAL A 228 -11.25 -27.72 -6.25
N LYS A 229 -10.75 -26.73 -5.48
CA LYS A 229 -9.32 -26.50 -5.26
C LYS A 229 -8.63 -27.72 -4.66
N GLU A 230 -9.17 -28.30 -3.60
CA GLU A 230 -8.62 -29.50 -2.95
C GLU A 230 -8.54 -30.70 -3.91
N ARG A 231 -9.55 -30.88 -4.78
CA ARG A 231 -9.54 -31.94 -5.79
C ARG A 231 -8.48 -31.70 -6.87
N ILE A 232 -8.28 -30.45 -7.28
CA ILE A 232 -7.23 -30.06 -8.25
C ILE A 232 -5.84 -30.21 -7.64
N ASP A 233 -5.64 -29.88 -6.36
CA ASP A 233 -4.39 -30.13 -5.63
C ASP A 233 -4.05 -31.63 -5.58
N LYS A 234 -5.02 -32.47 -5.22
CA LYS A 234 -4.83 -33.92 -5.24
C LYS A 234 -4.47 -34.42 -6.65
N LEU A 235 -5.12 -33.89 -7.67
CA LEU A 235 -4.83 -34.23 -9.06
C LEU A 235 -3.43 -33.78 -9.49
N ARG A 236 -2.99 -32.58 -9.08
CA ARG A 236 -1.62 -32.09 -9.27
C ARG A 236 -0.61 -33.04 -8.62
N ASP A 237 -0.83 -33.42 -7.37
CA ASP A 237 0.08 -34.28 -6.62
C ASP A 237 0.16 -35.68 -7.24
N MET A 238 -0.98 -36.23 -7.70
CA MET A 238 -1.02 -37.47 -8.48
C MET A 238 -0.23 -37.33 -9.79
N ALA A 239 -0.36 -36.23 -10.52
CA ALA A 239 0.38 -36.00 -11.76
C ALA A 239 1.89 -35.91 -11.50
N ILE A 240 2.33 -35.23 -10.44
CA ILE A 240 3.74 -35.15 -10.04
C ILE A 240 4.30 -36.55 -9.73
N GLN A 241 3.57 -37.36 -8.96
CA GLN A 241 3.98 -38.74 -8.67
C GLN A 241 4.09 -39.59 -9.93
N LEU A 242 3.12 -39.47 -10.85
CA LEU A 242 3.13 -40.21 -12.12
C LEU A 242 4.26 -39.77 -13.05
N LEU A 243 4.59 -38.48 -13.05
CA LEU A 243 5.80 -37.99 -13.72
C LEU A 243 7.00 -38.68 -13.07
N ASP A 244 7.16 -38.64 -11.75
CA ASP A 244 8.27 -39.27 -11.01
C ASP A 244 8.52 -40.74 -11.34
N GLU A 245 7.47 -41.51 -11.61
CA GLU A 245 7.59 -42.90 -12.01
C GLU A 245 7.91 -43.12 -13.49
N SER A 246 7.37 -42.30 -14.40
CA SER A 246 7.63 -42.41 -15.85
C SER A 246 7.56 -41.05 -16.55
N GLY A 247 8.72 -40.55 -16.96
CA GLY A 247 8.85 -39.24 -17.60
C GLY A 247 8.47 -39.17 -19.08
N THR A 248 8.12 -40.29 -19.70
CA THR A 248 7.89 -40.38 -21.15
C THR A 248 6.41 -40.59 -21.53
N ASP A 249 5.51 -40.77 -20.56
CA ASP A 249 4.08 -40.93 -20.85
C ASP A 249 3.44 -39.58 -21.20
N GLY A 250 3.18 -39.38 -22.49
CA GLY A 250 2.57 -38.16 -22.98
C GLY A 250 1.16 -37.86 -22.45
N ARG A 251 0.42 -38.87 -21.96
CA ARG A 251 -0.89 -38.63 -21.31
C ARG A 251 -0.72 -37.86 -19.99
N VAL A 252 0.34 -38.17 -19.26
CA VAL A 252 0.68 -37.50 -18.01
C VAL A 252 1.18 -36.08 -18.30
N HIS A 253 1.89 -35.88 -19.42
CA HIS A 253 2.26 -34.52 -19.89
C HIS A 253 1.02 -33.69 -20.23
N ASP A 254 0.09 -34.22 -21.03
CA ASP A 254 -1.16 -33.51 -21.39
C ASP A 254 -1.93 -33.09 -20.14
N LEU A 255 -2.08 -34.02 -19.18
CA LEU A 255 -2.75 -33.76 -17.89
C LEU A 255 -2.00 -32.69 -17.08
N SER A 256 -0.69 -32.82 -16.95
CA SER A 256 0.16 -31.88 -16.18
C SER A 256 0.11 -30.47 -16.77
N CYS A 257 0.22 -30.35 -18.09
CA CYS A 257 0.14 -29.07 -18.79
C CYS A 257 -1.27 -28.48 -18.72
N SER A 258 -2.33 -29.29 -18.66
CA SER A 258 -3.69 -28.78 -18.43
C SER A 258 -3.86 -28.25 -17.00
N ILE A 259 -3.32 -28.97 -16.00
CA ILE A 259 -3.35 -28.51 -14.60
C ILE A 259 -2.57 -27.21 -14.43
N ILE A 260 -1.38 -27.11 -15.04
CA ILE A 260 -0.57 -25.90 -14.91
C ILE A 260 -1.25 -24.69 -15.57
N ASP A 261 -1.98 -24.88 -16.67
CA ASP A 261 -2.78 -23.85 -17.32
C ASP A 261 -3.97 -23.39 -16.45
N ILE A 262 -4.65 -24.32 -15.75
CA ILE A 262 -5.68 -23.99 -14.74
C ILE A 262 -5.10 -23.12 -13.62
N TYR A 263 -3.87 -23.41 -13.19
CA TYR A 263 -3.12 -22.59 -12.23
C TYR A 263 -2.51 -21.32 -12.84
N GLN A 264 -2.73 -21.05 -14.12
CA GLN A 264 -2.13 -19.93 -14.85
C GLN A 264 -0.61 -19.88 -14.70
N TYR A 265 0.01 -21.05 -14.78
CA TYR A 265 1.45 -21.23 -14.69
C TYR A 265 2.06 -20.88 -13.32
N GLN A 266 1.24 -20.74 -12.26
CA GLN A 266 1.69 -20.37 -10.92
C GLN A 266 1.99 -21.57 -9.98
N SER A 267 1.87 -22.82 -10.45
CA SER A 267 2.25 -23.99 -9.64
C SER A 267 3.74 -24.30 -9.76
N ALA A 268 4.52 -23.85 -8.78
CA ALA A 268 5.96 -24.06 -8.74
C ALA A 268 6.34 -25.55 -8.67
N GLU A 269 5.63 -26.36 -7.89
CA GLU A 269 5.98 -27.78 -7.72
C GLU A 269 5.82 -28.56 -9.03
N LEU A 270 4.71 -28.32 -9.73
CA LEU A 270 4.43 -28.97 -11.00
C LEU A 270 5.35 -28.44 -12.12
N LEU A 271 5.66 -27.14 -12.12
CA LEU A 271 6.60 -26.56 -13.07
C LEU A 271 8.00 -27.16 -12.92
N GLU A 272 8.49 -27.30 -11.69
CA GLU A 272 9.79 -27.94 -11.43
C GLU A 272 9.80 -29.43 -11.80
N ALA A 273 8.69 -30.14 -11.58
CA ALA A 273 8.54 -31.52 -12.03
C ALA A 273 8.60 -31.63 -13.57
N LEU A 274 7.97 -30.70 -14.30
CA LEU A 274 8.01 -30.62 -15.75
C LEU A 274 9.40 -30.22 -16.28
N LYS A 275 10.08 -29.26 -15.64
CA LYS A 275 11.45 -28.83 -16.00
C LYS A 275 12.44 -29.98 -16.01
N LYS A 276 12.40 -30.85 -15.00
CA LYS A 276 13.24 -32.06 -14.94
C LYS A 276 13.06 -33.00 -16.14
N ARG A 277 11.98 -32.84 -16.91
CA ARG A 277 11.54 -33.75 -18.00
C ARG A 277 11.28 -33.01 -19.31
N VAL A 278 11.77 -31.77 -19.46
CA VAL A 278 11.48 -30.90 -20.62
C VAL A 278 11.77 -31.57 -21.97
N GLN A 279 12.81 -32.42 -22.03
CA GLN A 279 13.21 -33.17 -23.22
C GLN A 279 12.15 -34.17 -23.72
N HIS A 280 11.24 -34.60 -22.86
CA HIS A 280 10.18 -35.56 -23.19
C HIS A 280 8.84 -34.89 -23.54
N LEU A 281 8.73 -33.57 -23.36
CA LEU A 281 7.55 -32.81 -23.78
C LEU A 281 7.53 -32.71 -25.30
N ASP A 282 6.50 -33.30 -25.91
CA ASP A 282 6.26 -33.23 -27.35
C ASP A 282 5.37 -32.01 -27.68
N PRO A 283 5.96 -30.92 -28.21
CA PRO A 283 5.24 -29.68 -28.49
C PRO A 283 4.19 -29.84 -29.60
N ASN A 284 4.25 -30.90 -30.41
CA ASN A 284 3.30 -31.13 -31.49
C ASN A 284 1.94 -31.67 -30.99
N ARG A 285 1.85 -32.07 -29.71
CA ARG A 285 0.61 -32.60 -29.13
C ARG A 285 -0.41 -31.50 -28.83
N SER A 286 0.04 -30.35 -28.31
CA SER A 286 -0.82 -29.20 -28.04
C SER A 286 -0.01 -27.92 -27.85
N GLU A 287 -0.65 -26.77 -28.10
CA GLU A 287 -0.09 -25.43 -27.85
C GLU A 287 0.28 -25.23 -26.37
N VAL A 288 -0.54 -25.76 -25.45
CA VAL A 288 -0.29 -25.68 -23.99
C VAL A 288 1.01 -26.40 -23.64
N ILE A 289 1.31 -27.56 -24.25
CA ILE A 289 2.58 -28.26 -24.04
C ILE A 289 3.75 -27.46 -24.60
N ALA A 290 3.61 -26.87 -25.78
CA ALA A 290 4.66 -26.02 -26.35
C ALA A 290 5.00 -24.84 -25.43
N ARG A 291 3.98 -24.18 -24.85
CA ARG A 291 4.17 -23.12 -23.84
C ARG A 291 4.81 -23.62 -22.55
N CYS A 292 4.38 -24.75 -22.03
CA CYS A 292 4.99 -25.35 -20.85
C CYS A 292 6.45 -25.73 -21.07
N LYS A 293 6.79 -26.22 -22.27
CA LYS A 293 8.15 -26.55 -22.67
C LYS A 293 9.05 -25.31 -22.73
N ALA A 294 8.52 -24.20 -23.24
CA ALA A 294 9.21 -22.92 -23.25
C ALA A 294 9.43 -22.37 -21.83
N LEU A 295 8.41 -22.39 -20.97
CA LEU A 295 8.53 -22.01 -19.55
C LEU A 295 9.50 -22.92 -18.77
N ALA A 296 9.65 -24.16 -19.22
CA ALA A 296 10.61 -25.11 -18.68
C ALA A 296 12.05 -24.92 -19.21
N GLY A 297 12.28 -23.99 -20.14
CA GLY A 297 13.60 -23.57 -20.61
C GLY A 297 13.96 -23.93 -22.05
N ASP A 298 13.04 -24.49 -22.84
CA ASP A 298 13.24 -24.79 -24.26
C ASP A 298 12.18 -24.08 -25.12
N ASP A 299 12.51 -22.87 -25.57
CA ASP A 299 11.66 -21.97 -26.35
C ASP A 299 11.68 -22.25 -27.86
N THR A 300 12.49 -23.21 -28.33
CA THR A 300 12.71 -23.49 -29.76
C THR A 300 11.43 -23.84 -30.52
N CYS A 301 10.42 -24.31 -29.78
CA CYS A 301 9.15 -24.77 -30.29
C CYS A 301 8.09 -23.66 -30.37
N LEU A 302 8.38 -22.45 -29.86
CA LEU A 302 7.46 -21.32 -29.93
C LEU A 302 7.49 -20.64 -31.31
N PRO A 303 6.36 -20.07 -31.77
CA PRO A 303 6.32 -19.20 -32.94
C PRO A 303 7.37 -18.09 -32.87
N GLN A 304 7.90 -17.65 -34.02
CA GLN A 304 8.94 -16.60 -34.07
C GLN A 304 8.49 -15.32 -33.33
N ALA A 305 7.23 -14.91 -33.50
CA ALA A 305 6.68 -13.73 -32.83
C ALA A 305 6.67 -13.84 -31.29
N GLU A 306 6.40 -15.04 -30.74
CA GLU A 306 6.42 -15.27 -29.29
C GLU A 306 7.86 -15.34 -28.75
N ARG A 307 8.80 -15.90 -29.51
CA ARG A 307 10.23 -15.86 -29.17
C ARG A 307 10.78 -14.44 -29.18
N ASP A 308 10.39 -13.64 -30.17
CA ASP A 308 10.78 -12.23 -30.26
C ASP A 308 10.21 -11.43 -29.08
N LEU A 309 8.96 -11.73 -28.67
CA LEU A 309 8.33 -11.16 -27.48
C LEU A 309 9.04 -11.58 -26.19
N GLN A 310 9.36 -12.86 -26.01
CA GLN A 310 10.10 -13.36 -24.84
C GLN A 310 11.50 -12.73 -24.76
N ALA A 311 12.18 -12.59 -25.90
CA ALA A 311 13.46 -11.90 -25.98
C ALA A 311 13.34 -10.41 -25.66
N ALA A 312 12.22 -9.77 -26.02
CA ALA A 312 11.94 -8.36 -25.67
C ALA A 312 11.75 -8.13 -24.17
N TYR A 313 11.24 -9.10 -23.40
CA TYR A 313 11.18 -9.00 -21.94
C TYR A 313 12.57 -8.98 -21.27
N GLY A 314 13.57 -9.60 -21.88
CA GLY A 314 14.93 -9.73 -21.31
C GLY A 314 15.96 -8.74 -21.86
N ASP A 315 15.70 -8.09 -23.00
CA ASP A 315 16.67 -7.25 -23.71
C ASP A 315 16.07 -5.87 -24.08
N PRO A 316 16.58 -4.76 -23.52
CA PRO A 316 16.09 -3.41 -23.78
C PRO A 316 16.11 -2.99 -25.25
N GLN A 317 17.09 -3.45 -26.03
CA GLN A 317 17.20 -3.10 -27.46
C GLN A 317 16.14 -3.82 -28.27
N LYS A 318 15.93 -5.11 -27.99
CA LYS A 318 14.87 -5.91 -28.62
C LYS A 318 13.49 -5.41 -28.23
N ARG A 319 13.30 -5.02 -26.97
CA ARG A 319 12.08 -4.33 -26.50
C ARG A 319 11.76 -3.11 -27.34
N GLN A 320 12.74 -2.24 -27.56
CA GLN A 320 12.54 -1.03 -28.36
C GLN A 320 12.21 -1.35 -29.83
N ALA A 321 12.87 -2.34 -30.43
CA ALA A 321 12.56 -2.76 -31.79
C ALA A 321 11.13 -3.32 -31.91
N TRP A 322 10.74 -4.18 -30.97
CA TRP A 322 9.41 -4.80 -30.93
C TRP A 322 8.30 -3.76 -30.76
N CYS A 323 8.43 -2.83 -29.80
CA CYS A 323 7.44 -1.76 -29.60
C CYS A 323 7.33 -0.83 -30.82
N ARG A 324 8.43 -0.53 -31.52
CA ARG A 324 8.38 0.27 -32.75
C ARG A 324 7.60 -0.46 -33.85
N GLN A 325 7.86 -1.75 -34.04
CA GLN A 325 7.13 -2.56 -35.01
C GLN A 325 5.63 -2.61 -34.70
N PHE A 326 5.26 -2.71 -33.42
CA PHE A 326 3.86 -2.63 -32.99
C PHE A 326 3.23 -1.27 -33.38
N HIS A 327 3.94 -0.17 -33.17
CA HIS A 327 3.45 1.17 -33.52
C HIS A 327 3.26 1.42 -35.02
N GLU A 328 3.93 0.66 -35.91
CA GLU A 328 3.78 0.83 -37.37
C GLU A 328 2.38 0.48 -37.87
N ALA A 329 1.66 -0.42 -37.19
CA ALA A 329 0.27 -0.75 -37.51
C ALA A 329 -0.70 0.30 -36.92
N SER A 330 -1.78 0.59 -37.65
CA SER A 330 -2.76 1.63 -37.28
C SER A 330 -3.83 1.15 -36.29
N THR A 331 -4.20 -0.14 -36.34
CA THR A 331 -5.13 -0.82 -35.43
C THR A 331 -4.60 -2.23 -35.15
N HIS A 332 -4.95 -2.80 -33.99
CA HIS A 332 -4.45 -4.11 -33.55
C HIS A 332 -5.59 -5.05 -33.12
N GLN A 333 -5.32 -6.35 -33.10
CA GLN A 333 -6.22 -7.34 -32.51
C GLN A 333 -6.09 -7.32 -30.98
N LEU A 334 -7.12 -7.80 -30.27
CA LEU A 334 -7.16 -7.75 -28.80
C LEU A 334 -6.01 -8.55 -28.17
N GLU A 335 -5.65 -9.68 -28.77
CA GLU A 335 -4.60 -10.59 -28.28
C GLU A 335 -3.19 -9.99 -28.39
N GLU A 336 -2.99 -9.05 -29.31
CA GLU A 336 -1.68 -8.41 -29.58
C GLU A 336 -1.37 -7.29 -28.57
N VAL A 337 -2.40 -6.74 -27.93
CA VAL A 337 -2.30 -5.52 -27.13
C VAL A 337 -1.77 -5.77 -25.71
N GLY A 338 -2.17 -6.87 -25.06
CA GLY A 338 -1.73 -7.20 -23.70
C GLY A 338 -0.20 -7.23 -23.54
N PRO A 339 0.54 -7.90 -24.44
CA PRO A 339 2.00 -7.87 -24.42
C PRO A 339 2.60 -6.48 -24.65
N PHE A 340 2.01 -5.67 -25.53
CA PHE A 340 2.46 -4.31 -25.76
C PHE A 340 2.27 -3.43 -24.52
N ILE A 341 1.12 -3.51 -23.85
CA ILE A 341 0.86 -2.76 -22.62
C ILE A 341 1.90 -3.06 -21.53
N ASN A 342 2.32 -4.32 -21.42
CA ASN A 342 3.30 -4.76 -20.44
C ASN A 342 4.75 -4.35 -20.78
N LEU A 343 5.10 -4.21 -22.06
CA LEU A 343 6.46 -3.87 -22.52
C LEU A 343 6.68 -2.39 -22.81
N ALA A 344 5.63 -1.67 -23.19
CA ALA A 344 5.71 -0.27 -23.62
C ALA A 344 6.06 0.67 -22.47
N ASN A 345 6.86 1.69 -22.76
CA ASN A 345 7.15 2.74 -21.79
C ASN A 345 6.00 3.77 -21.76
N PRO A 346 5.95 4.66 -20.75
CA PRO A 346 4.87 5.63 -20.63
C PRO A 346 4.67 6.55 -21.86
N SER A 347 5.75 6.92 -22.55
CA SER A 347 5.67 7.74 -23.76
C SER A 347 5.04 6.99 -24.94
N GLU A 348 5.44 5.73 -25.14
CA GLU A 348 4.90 4.85 -26.19
C GLU A 348 3.42 4.58 -25.97
N LEU A 349 3.02 4.27 -24.73
CA LEU A 349 1.60 4.15 -24.37
C LEU A 349 0.83 5.44 -24.62
N GLY A 350 1.43 6.59 -24.30
CA GLY A 350 0.82 7.90 -24.56
C GLY A 350 0.59 8.17 -26.05
N GLU A 351 1.56 7.87 -26.90
CA GLU A 351 1.45 7.98 -28.35
C GLU A 351 0.36 7.06 -28.89
N TRP A 352 0.34 5.80 -28.44
CA TRP A 352 -0.65 4.82 -28.86
C TRP A 352 -2.08 5.21 -28.46
N LEU A 353 -2.27 5.66 -27.21
CA LEU A 353 -3.56 6.11 -26.68
C LEU A 353 -4.12 7.36 -27.39
N SER A 354 -3.26 8.19 -28.00
CA SER A 354 -3.69 9.38 -28.73
C SER A 354 -4.50 9.08 -30.00
N ARG A 355 -4.47 7.82 -30.47
CA ARG A 355 -5.20 7.37 -31.65
C ARG A 355 -6.69 7.30 -31.35
N LYS A 356 -7.50 7.74 -32.32
CA LYS A 356 -8.97 7.74 -32.19
C LYS A 356 -9.58 6.34 -32.10
N GLN A 357 -8.96 5.37 -32.77
CA GLN A 357 -9.33 3.96 -32.71
C GLN A 357 -8.05 3.13 -32.55
N ILE A 358 -8.01 2.25 -31.57
CA ILE A 358 -6.82 1.42 -31.25
C ILE A 358 -7.00 -0.07 -31.59
N LEU A 359 -8.25 -0.55 -31.60
CA LEU A 359 -8.59 -1.95 -31.84
C LEU A 359 -9.34 -2.13 -33.17
N ALA A 360 -9.05 -3.22 -33.86
CA ALA A 360 -9.77 -3.63 -35.06
C ALA A 360 -10.94 -4.56 -34.68
N GLY A 361 -12.19 -4.14 -34.93
CA GLY A 361 -13.36 -4.99 -34.76
C GLY A 361 -13.83 -5.23 -33.32
N ALA A 362 -13.26 -4.52 -32.34
CA ALA A 362 -13.68 -4.58 -30.94
C ALA A 362 -15.00 -3.82 -30.69
N SER A 363 -15.74 -4.24 -29.66
CA SER A 363 -16.88 -3.51 -29.11
C SER A 363 -16.43 -2.22 -28.41
N GLU A 364 -17.37 -1.29 -28.19
CA GLU A 364 -17.12 -0.03 -27.49
C GLU A 364 -16.59 -0.27 -26.06
N MET A 365 -17.12 -1.29 -25.38
CA MET A 365 -16.68 -1.69 -24.04
C MET A 365 -15.25 -2.24 -24.06
N GLU A 366 -14.89 -3.11 -25.01
CA GLU A 366 -13.54 -3.67 -25.12
C GLU A 366 -12.51 -2.58 -25.41
N GLU A 367 -12.83 -1.63 -26.29
CA GLU A 367 -11.95 -0.49 -26.55
C GLU A 367 -11.83 0.43 -25.32
N ALA A 368 -12.93 0.71 -24.62
CA ALA A 368 -12.91 1.49 -23.38
C ALA A 368 -12.08 0.81 -22.27
N TYR A 369 -12.24 -0.52 -22.12
CA TYR A 369 -11.48 -1.33 -21.16
C TYR A 369 -9.98 -1.30 -21.45
N ILE A 370 -9.57 -1.56 -22.69
CA ILE A 370 -8.17 -1.55 -23.08
C ILE A 370 -7.54 -0.16 -22.92
N ARG A 371 -8.28 0.92 -23.22
CA ARG A 371 -7.82 2.29 -22.96
C ARG A 371 -7.62 2.55 -21.48
N LEU A 372 -8.53 2.08 -20.63
CA LEU A 372 -8.41 2.18 -19.18
C LEU A 372 -7.15 1.44 -18.68
N VAL A 373 -6.97 0.19 -19.10
CA VAL A 373 -5.78 -0.62 -18.74
C VAL A 373 -4.51 0.12 -19.15
N ALA A 374 -4.39 0.51 -20.41
CA ALA A 374 -3.19 1.18 -20.91
C ALA A 374 -2.93 2.53 -20.22
N ASP A 375 -3.96 3.29 -19.86
CA ASP A 375 -3.80 4.55 -19.12
C ASP A 375 -3.29 4.31 -17.69
N ILE A 376 -3.79 3.28 -17.01
CA ILE A 376 -3.31 2.86 -15.68
C ILE A 376 -1.84 2.42 -15.77
N PHE A 377 -1.51 1.58 -16.76
CA PHE A 377 -0.14 1.09 -16.98
C PHE A 377 0.83 2.21 -17.29
N ARG A 378 0.44 3.17 -18.14
CA ARG A 378 1.21 4.37 -18.47
C ARG A 378 1.64 5.15 -17.22
N ARG A 379 0.80 5.13 -16.18
CA ARG A 379 0.99 5.93 -14.95
C ARG A 379 1.52 5.12 -13.78
N SER A 380 1.63 3.79 -13.89
CA SER A 380 1.97 2.86 -12.81
C SER A 380 3.30 3.14 -12.09
N GLY A 381 4.27 3.78 -12.77
CA GLY A 381 5.55 4.20 -12.17
C GLY A 381 5.54 5.57 -11.48
N GLN A 382 4.39 6.26 -11.41
CA GLN A 382 4.27 7.64 -10.94
C GLN A 382 3.29 7.79 -9.78
N ALA A 383 3.26 6.79 -8.87
CA ALA A 383 2.36 6.76 -7.71
C ALA A 383 2.42 8.04 -6.83
N GLY A 384 3.55 8.76 -6.84
CA GLY A 384 3.71 10.02 -6.12
C GLY A 384 3.02 11.25 -6.75
N ASN A 385 2.48 11.16 -7.97
CA ASN A 385 1.83 12.30 -8.63
C ASN A 385 0.31 12.34 -8.35
N PRO A 386 -0.19 13.29 -7.54
CA PRO A 386 -1.61 13.37 -7.18
C PRO A 386 -2.53 13.66 -8.37
N VAL A 387 -2.06 14.41 -9.39
CA VAL A 387 -2.86 14.71 -10.59
C VAL A 387 -3.15 13.44 -11.36
N HIS A 388 -2.14 12.57 -11.51
CA HIS A 388 -2.30 11.32 -12.23
C HIS A 388 -3.24 10.36 -11.51
N ARG A 389 -3.16 10.28 -10.18
CA ARG A 389 -4.09 9.47 -9.39
C ARG A 389 -5.54 9.92 -9.54
N ARG A 390 -5.76 11.24 -9.57
CA ARG A 390 -7.09 11.81 -9.80
C ARG A 390 -7.64 11.47 -11.18
N GLU A 391 -6.86 11.68 -12.24
CA GLU A 391 -7.29 11.37 -13.61
C GLU A 391 -7.62 9.89 -13.80
N VAL A 392 -6.81 8.99 -13.22
CA VAL A 392 -7.09 7.55 -13.22
C VAL A 392 -8.39 7.25 -12.48
N SER A 393 -8.61 7.87 -11.31
CA SER A 393 -9.85 7.69 -10.55
C SER A 393 -11.08 8.12 -11.35
N GLU A 394 -11.02 9.29 -12.00
CA GLU A 394 -12.10 9.79 -12.87
C GLU A 394 -12.37 8.87 -14.07
N HIS A 395 -11.33 8.25 -14.64
CA HIS A 395 -11.47 7.27 -15.72
C HIS A 395 -12.10 5.95 -15.24
N VAL A 396 -11.70 5.43 -14.08
CA VAL A 396 -12.31 4.24 -13.48
C VAL A 396 -13.78 4.51 -13.13
N ASP A 397 -14.09 5.67 -12.55
CA ASP A 397 -15.45 6.06 -12.21
C ASP A 397 -16.36 6.15 -13.44
N ARG A 398 -15.86 6.74 -14.53
CA ARG A 398 -16.59 6.80 -15.79
C ARG A 398 -16.84 5.40 -16.35
N PHE A 399 -15.80 4.57 -16.42
CA PHE A 399 -15.91 3.22 -16.94
C PHE A 399 -16.89 2.35 -16.14
N THR A 400 -16.80 2.39 -14.81
CA THR A 400 -17.69 1.62 -13.92
C THR A 400 -19.12 2.10 -13.99
N THR A 401 -19.36 3.41 -14.09
CA THR A 401 -20.71 3.98 -14.24
C THR A 401 -21.33 3.61 -15.60
N GLU A 402 -20.55 3.63 -16.68
CA GLU A 402 -21.04 3.30 -18.02
C GLU A 402 -21.29 1.80 -18.22
N TRP A 403 -20.48 0.93 -17.60
CA TRP A 403 -20.47 -0.51 -17.88
C TRP A 403 -20.78 -1.41 -16.68
N GLU A 404 -21.37 -0.88 -15.61
CA GLU A 404 -21.66 -1.60 -14.35
C GLU A 404 -22.29 -2.99 -14.57
N SER A 405 -23.34 -3.06 -15.41
CA SER A 405 -24.07 -4.31 -15.68
C SER A 405 -23.24 -5.34 -16.46
N ALA A 406 -22.20 -4.91 -17.17
CA ALA A 406 -21.37 -5.75 -18.02
C ALA A 406 -20.04 -6.15 -17.35
N LEU A 407 -19.70 -5.63 -16.17
CA LEU A 407 -18.42 -5.93 -15.51
C LEU A 407 -18.19 -7.44 -15.29
N HIS A 408 -19.26 -8.21 -15.06
CA HIS A 408 -19.20 -9.66 -14.88
C HIS A 408 -18.77 -10.43 -16.14
N THR A 409 -18.76 -9.79 -17.33
CA THR A 409 -18.28 -10.41 -18.58
C THR A 409 -16.77 -10.31 -18.75
N ILE A 410 -16.10 -9.48 -17.95
CA ILE A 410 -14.64 -9.33 -17.98
C ILE A 410 -14.01 -10.52 -17.25
N ALA A 411 -12.98 -11.12 -17.85
CA ALA A 411 -12.26 -12.22 -17.22
C ALA A 411 -11.65 -11.79 -15.87
N PRO A 412 -11.78 -12.61 -14.80
CA PRO A 412 -11.22 -12.28 -13.49
C PRO A 412 -9.71 -12.00 -13.48
N THR A 413 -8.95 -12.56 -14.42
CA THR A 413 -7.53 -12.23 -14.61
C THR A 413 -7.31 -10.78 -14.97
N GLY A 414 -8.09 -10.24 -15.90
CA GLY A 414 -7.98 -8.84 -16.34
C GLY A 414 -8.34 -7.88 -15.21
N LEU A 415 -9.40 -8.18 -14.46
CA LEU A 415 -9.78 -7.38 -13.29
C LEU A 415 -8.73 -7.45 -12.17
N PHE A 416 -8.14 -8.62 -11.96
CA PHE A 416 -7.04 -8.80 -11.01
C PHE A 416 -5.81 -7.96 -11.38
N GLU A 417 -5.38 -8.02 -12.64
CA GLU A 417 -4.23 -7.24 -13.13
C GLU A 417 -4.45 -5.74 -12.95
N ILE A 418 -5.65 -5.23 -13.30
CA ILE A 418 -6.00 -3.83 -13.05
C ILE A 418 -6.01 -3.52 -11.55
N ALA A 419 -6.58 -4.39 -10.73
CA ALA A 419 -6.64 -4.19 -9.29
C ALA A 419 -5.24 -4.09 -8.66
N GLU A 420 -4.30 -4.94 -9.07
CA GLU A 420 -2.90 -4.86 -8.60
C GLU A 420 -2.24 -3.54 -9.01
N ARG A 421 -2.49 -3.06 -10.23
CA ARG A 421 -1.94 -1.77 -10.69
C ARG A 421 -2.57 -0.57 -10.01
N LEU A 422 -3.88 -0.58 -9.79
CA LEU A 422 -4.58 0.46 -9.02
C LEU A 422 -4.12 0.47 -7.56
N PHE A 423 -3.92 -0.71 -6.97
CA PHE A 423 -3.33 -0.85 -5.65
C PHE A 423 -1.93 -0.23 -5.58
N ALA A 424 -1.06 -0.54 -6.55
CA ALA A 424 0.28 0.06 -6.65
C ALA A 424 0.27 1.59 -6.85
N LEU A 425 -0.81 2.14 -7.41
CA LEU A 425 -1.06 3.59 -7.54
C LEU A 425 -1.68 4.22 -6.28
N ASN A 426 -1.81 3.48 -5.17
CA ASN A 426 -2.51 3.90 -3.95
C ASN A 426 -3.99 4.26 -4.20
N LEU A 427 -4.68 3.49 -5.04
CA LEU A 427 -6.12 3.61 -5.34
C LEU A 427 -6.88 2.29 -5.05
N PRO A 428 -6.80 1.74 -3.82
CA PRO A 428 -7.48 0.50 -3.48
C PRO A 428 -9.01 0.61 -3.57
N ASN A 429 -9.57 1.79 -3.28
CA ASN A 429 -10.99 2.08 -3.43
C ASN A 429 -11.48 1.91 -4.88
N MET A 430 -10.67 2.31 -5.86
CA MET A 430 -10.98 2.13 -7.30
C MET A 430 -10.88 0.66 -7.71
N ALA A 431 -9.92 -0.09 -7.16
CA ALA A 431 -9.81 -1.53 -7.38
C ALA A 431 -11.03 -2.29 -6.85
N LEU A 432 -11.61 -1.85 -5.72
CA LEU A 432 -12.82 -2.45 -5.16
C LEU A 432 -14.05 -2.23 -6.04
N LYS A 433 -14.19 -1.07 -6.68
CA LYS A 433 -15.28 -0.81 -7.64
C LYS A 433 -15.30 -1.80 -8.81
N LEU A 434 -14.15 -2.39 -9.15
CA LEU A 434 -14.04 -3.39 -10.22
C LEU A 434 -14.18 -4.82 -9.68
N THR A 435 -13.50 -5.12 -8.57
CA THR A 435 -13.37 -6.51 -8.09
C THR A 435 -14.59 -7.02 -7.32
N THR A 436 -15.35 -6.13 -6.67
CA THR A 436 -16.48 -6.52 -5.81
C THR A 436 -17.60 -7.20 -6.60
N HIS A 437 -17.88 -6.76 -7.83
CA HIS A 437 -19.00 -7.27 -8.65
C HIS A 437 -18.84 -8.74 -9.08
N VAL A 438 -17.62 -9.25 -9.11
CA VAL A 438 -17.32 -10.63 -9.56
C VAL A 438 -17.10 -11.57 -8.38
N MET A 439 -17.10 -11.04 -7.14
CA MET A 439 -16.89 -11.84 -5.94
C MET A 439 -18.10 -12.75 -5.65
N PRO A 440 -17.92 -14.08 -5.61
CA PRO A 440 -19.05 -14.98 -5.37
C PRO A 440 -19.50 -14.93 -3.91
N SER A 441 -20.75 -15.37 -3.67
CA SER A 441 -21.36 -15.40 -2.33
C SER A 441 -21.05 -16.66 -1.52
N HIS A 442 -20.58 -17.73 -2.16
CA HIS A 442 -20.26 -19.01 -1.51
C HIS A 442 -18.92 -18.97 -0.75
N GLU A 443 -18.55 -20.10 -0.13
CA GLU A 443 -17.26 -20.30 0.54
C GLU A 443 -16.08 -20.12 -0.43
N LEU A 444 -15.00 -19.49 0.04
CA LEU A 444 -13.85 -19.08 -0.76
C LEU A 444 -12.59 -19.81 -0.29
N TRP A 445 -11.58 -19.88 -1.16
CA TRP A 445 -10.22 -20.28 -0.80
C TRP A 445 -9.26 -19.11 -1.06
N PRO A 446 -8.05 -19.07 -0.47
CA PRO A 446 -7.12 -17.94 -0.57
C PRO A 446 -6.42 -17.87 -1.95
N SER A 447 -7.20 -17.65 -3.00
CA SER A 447 -6.70 -17.45 -4.37
C SER A 447 -6.07 -16.05 -4.54
N PRO A 448 -5.22 -15.83 -5.56
CA PRO A 448 -4.65 -14.50 -5.84
C PRO A 448 -5.71 -13.40 -5.90
N TYR A 449 -6.84 -13.66 -6.56
CA TYR A 449 -7.95 -12.70 -6.65
C TYR A 449 -8.54 -12.36 -5.28
N VAL A 450 -8.83 -13.38 -4.45
CA VAL A 450 -9.39 -13.19 -3.11
C VAL A 450 -8.42 -12.45 -2.21
N LEU A 451 -7.13 -12.77 -2.27
CA LEU A 451 -6.08 -12.10 -1.50
C LEU A 451 -5.95 -10.61 -1.90
N THR A 452 -5.91 -10.30 -3.19
CA THR A 452 -5.85 -8.90 -3.66
C THR A 452 -7.11 -8.13 -3.30
N HIS A 453 -8.29 -8.75 -3.41
CA HIS A 453 -9.55 -8.12 -3.01
C HIS A 453 -9.56 -7.81 -1.50
N LEU A 454 -9.19 -8.77 -0.65
CA LEU A 454 -9.06 -8.56 0.81
C LEU A 454 -8.03 -7.49 1.15
N HIS A 455 -6.89 -7.45 0.44
CA HIS A 455 -5.87 -6.42 0.63
C HIS A 455 -6.40 -5.03 0.27
N CYS A 456 -7.17 -4.91 -0.82
CA CYS A 456 -7.83 -3.67 -1.20
C CYS A 456 -8.89 -3.25 -0.17
N LEU A 457 -9.69 -4.19 0.36
CA LEU A 457 -10.66 -3.91 1.43
C LEU A 457 -9.97 -3.36 2.67
N GLN A 458 -8.88 -4.00 3.10
CA GLN A 458 -8.08 -3.55 4.25
C GLN A 458 -7.48 -2.15 4.02
N GLU A 459 -6.88 -1.89 2.85
CA GLU A 459 -6.25 -0.58 2.60
C GLU A 459 -7.25 0.55 2.33
N ALA A 460 -8.45 0.23 1.83
CA ALA A 460 -9.56 1.18 1.67
C ALA A 460 -10.45 1.32 2.92
N GLY A 461 -10.03 0.75 4.05
CA GLY A 461 -10.75 0.87 5.33
C GLY A 461 -12.13 0.21 5.36
N GLN A 462 -12.40 -0.74 4.47
CA GLN A 462 -13.64 -1.52 4.44
C GLN A 462 -13.57 -2.67 5.46
N ASN A 463 -13.44 -2.33 6.75
CA ASN A 463 -13.12 -3.28 7.82
C ASN A 463 -14.24 -4.33 8.05
N LYS A 464 -15.50 -3.92 7.95
CA LYS A 464 -16.64 -4.81 8.18
C LYS A 464 -16.79 -5.78 7.01
N THR A 465 -16.75 -5.26 5.79
CA THR A 465 -16.78 -6.09 4.58
C THR A 465 -15.57 -7.02 4.51
N PHE A 466 -14.39 -6.57 4.95
CA PHE A 466 -13.19 -7.41 5.08
C PHE A 466 -13.44 -8.62 5.98
N ASP A 467 -13.99 -8.43 7.19
CA ASP A 467 -14.27 -9.52 8.12
C ASP A 467 -15.36 -10.48 7.59
N GLU A 468 -16.39 -9.95 6.91
CA GLU A 468 -17.44 -10.76 6.27
C GLU A 468 -16.90 -11.63 5.13
N VAL A 469 -16.01 -11.10 4.30
CA VAL A 469 -15.35 -11.87 3.23
C VAL A 469 -14.39 -12.89 3.83
N LEU A 470 -13.58 -12.48 4.80
CA LEU A 470 -12.60 -13.34 5.46
C LEU A 470 -13.26 -14.53 6.16
N ALA A 471 -14.41 -14.33 6.82
CA ALA A 471 -15.17 -15.41 7.47
C ALA A 471 -15.65 -16.49 6.50
N ARG A 472 -15.72 -16.18 5.20
CA ARG A 472 -16.05 -17.14 4.14
C ARG A 472 -14.84 -17.87 3.58
N VAL A 473 -13.61 -17.51 3.95
CA VAL A 473 -12.39 -18.14 3.43
C VAL A 473 -12.00 -19.36 4.26
N LYS A 474 -12.08 -20.55 3.66
CA LYS A 474 -11.64 -21.81 4.29
C LYS A 474 -10.11 -21.85 4.41
N GLY A 475 -9.60 -22.29 5.57
CA GLY A 475 -8.17 -22.43 5.81
C GLY A 475 -7.43 -21.09 5.94
N ALA A 476 -8.12 -20.03 6.39
CA ALA A 476 -7.51 -18.73 6.60
C ALA A 476 -6.31 -18.76 7.55
N ASP A 477 -6.34 -19.66 8.53
CA ASP A 477 -5.27 -19.95 9.50
C ASP A 477 -4.03 -20.61 8.90
N GLN A 478 -4.13 -21.16 7.68
CA GLN A 478 -3.04 -21.82 6.96
C GLN A 478 -2.40 -20.91 5.91
N SER A 479 -2.96 -19.72 5.67
CA SER A 479 -2.44 -18.76 4.70
C SER A 479 -1.65 -17.66 5.40
N VAL A 480 -0.35 -17.60 5.14
CA VAL A 480 0.54 -16.55 5.68
C VAL A 480 0.05 -15.14 5.30
N ALA A 481 -0.49 -14.97 4.09
CA ALA A 481 -1.01 -13.69 3.64
C ALA A 481 -2.25 -13.27 4.45
N LEU A 482 -3.19 -14.18 4.69
CA LEU A 482 -4.40 -13.89 5.46
C LEU A 482 -4.09 -13.66 6.94
N LEU A 483 -3.21 -14.47 7.54
CA LEU A 483 -2.72 -14.22 8.90
C LEU A 483 -2.06 -12.84 9.03
N SER A 484 -1.35 -12.40 7.98
CA SER A 484 -0.79 -11.05 7.95
C SER A 484 -1.87 -9.97 7.94
N PHE A 485 -2.86 -10.09 7.04
CA PHE A 485 -3.98 -9.15 7.02
C PHE A 485 -4.73 -9.14 8.35
N GLN A 486 -4.98 -10.30 8.96
CA GLN A 486 -5.58 -10.42 10.29
C GLN A 486 -4.70 -9.79 11.37
N SER A 487 -3.37 -9.94 11.30
CA SER A 487 -2.44 -9.31 12.26
C SER A 487 -2.49 -7.79 12.15
N VAL A 488 -2.56 -7.25 10.93
CA VAL A 488 -2.74 -5.81 10.68
C VAL A 488 -4.11 -5.33 11.18
N GLN A 489 -5.16 -6.10 10.94
CA GLN A 489 -6.52 -5.78 11.39
C GLN A 489 -6.63 -5.78 12.92
N ALA A 490 -6.06 -6.79 13.58
CA ALA A 490 -6.00 -6.90 15.03
C ALA A 490 -5.21 -5.73 15.64
N GLU A 491 -4.11 -5.30 15.02
CA GLU A 491 -3.38 -4.10 15.45
C GLU A 491 -4.20 -2.82 15.29
N ARG A 492 -4.92 -2.65 14.18
CA ARG A 492 -5.79 -1.47 13.95
C ARG A 492 -6.97 -1.42 14.93
N CYS A 493 -7.56 -2.57 15.22
CA CYS A 493 -8.56 -2.73 16.30
C CYS A 493 -7.91 -2.63 17.70
N GLY A 494 -6.58 -2.73 17.74
CA GLY A 494 -5.65 -2.67 18.85
C GLY A 494 -5.76 -3.80 19.87
N ASP A 495 -6.19 -4.98 19.41
CA ASP A 495 -5.90 -6.25 20.05
C ASP A 495 -4.46 -6.65 19.71
N ILE A 496 -3.51 -6.03 20.42
CA ILE A 496 -2.08 -6.20 20.15
C ILE A 496 -1.63 -7.63 20.46
N ASP A 497 -2.21 -8.29 21.46
CA ASP A 497 -1.89 -9.66 21.82
C ASP A 497 -2.32 -10.64 20.71
N LEU A 498 -3.50 -10.45 20.14
CA LEU A 498 -3.93 -11.21 18.97
C LEU A 498 -3.03 -10.94 17.75
N ALA A 499 -2.70 -9.67 17.48
CA ALA A 499 -1.81 -9.30 16.36
C ALA A 499 -0.44 -9.99 16.47
N ILE A 500 0.09 -10.04 17.70
CA ILE A 500 1.33 -10.73 18.06
C ILE A 500 1.18 -12.25 17.87
N LYS A 501 0.10 -12.84 18.38
CA LYS A 501 -0.16 -14.28 18.23
C LYS A 501 -0.24 -14.70 16.76
N LEU A 502 -0.93 -13.92 15.93
CA LEU A 502 -1.05 -14.18 14.50
C LEU A 502 0.31 -14.10 13.80
N SER A 503 1.15 -13.11 14.16
CA SER A 503 2.51 -13.01 13.62
C SER A 503 3.42 -14.18 14.05
N GLU A 504 3.15 -14.80 15.20
CA GLU A 504 3.84 -16.02 15.63
C GLU A 504 3.45 -17.22 14.76
N SER A 505 2.15 -17.40 14.49
CA SER A 505 1.66 -18.45 13.58
C SER A 505 2.21 -18.28 12.16
N MET A 506 2.42 -17.04 11.69
CA MET A 506 3.08 -16.79 10.40
C MET A 506 4.53 -17.30 10.38
N ILE A 507 5.28 -17.14 11.47
CA ILE A 507 6.65 -17.65 11.60
C ILE A 507 6.67 -19.17 11.62
N GLU A 508 5.71 -19.81 12.29
CA GLU A 508 5.58 -21.26 12.32
C GLU A 508 5.31 -21.86 10.92
N LEU A 509 4.52 -21.17 10.09
CA LEU A 509 4.16 -21.62 8.74
C LEU A 509 5.25 -21.39 7.68
N ALA A 510 5.99 -20.28 7.76
CA ALA A 510 7.00 -19.90 6.76
C ALA A 510 8.25 -19.25 7.39
N PRO A 511 9.01 -19.99 8.25
CA PRO A 511 10.13 -19.45 9.00
C PRO A 511 11.30 -18.98 8.12
N GLU A 512 11.36 -19.39 6.86
CA GLU A 512 12.39 -18.98 5.90
C GLU A 512 12.15 -17.59 5.28
N ARG A 513 10.94 -17.03 5.39
CA ARG A 513 10.57 -15.76 4.72
C ARG A 513 10.84 -14.55 5.63
N PRO A 514 11.63 -13.55 5.21
CA PRO A 514 11.91 -12.39 6.07
C PRO A 514 10.69 -11.57 6.50
N TYR A 515 9.67 -11.49 5.64
CA TYR A 515 8.45 -10.73 5.90
C TYR A 515 7.73 -11.13 7.19
N VAL A 516 7.64 -12.43 7.51
CA VAL A 516 6.91 -12.90 8.69
C VAL A 516 7.62 -12.50 9.99
N TRP A 517 8.96 -12.52 9.98
CA TRP A 517 9.79 -12.04 11.08
C TRP A 517 9.68 -10.53 11.25
N TYR A 518 9.71 -9.79 10.14
CA TYR A 518 9.61 -8.33 10.17
C TYR A 518 8.32 -7.86 10.84
N ARG A 519 7.17 -8.48 10.55
CA ARG A 519 5.89 -8.15 11.20
C ARG A 519 5.96 -8.29 12.73
N ARG A 520 6.57 -9.39 13.22
CA ARG A 520 6.77 -9.63 14.66
C ARG A 520 7.72 -8.60 15.28
N CYS A 521 8.86 -8.33 14.64
CA CYS A 521 9.82 -7.31 15.06
C CYS A 521 9.17 -5.93 15.16
N TYR A 522 8.35 -5.55 14.17
CA TYR A 522 7.61 -4.29 14.16
C TYR A 522 6.67 -4.17 15.37
N LEU A 523 5.85 -5.18 15.63
CA LEU A 523 4.90 -5.19 16.74
C LEU A 523 5.61 -5.13 18.11
N LEU A 524 6.70 -5.89 18.28
CA LEU A 524 7.49 -5.86 19.51
C LEU A 524 8.18 -4.52 19.72
N SER A 525 8.77 -3.95 18.67
CA SER A 525 9.41 -2.63 18.72
C SER A 525 8.46 -1.53 19.18
N ARG A 526 7.20 -1.61 18.75
CA ARG A 526 6.20 -0.57 19.00
C ARG A 526 5.48 -0.74 20.34
N TYR A 527 5.10 -1.97 20.71
CA TYR A 527 4.15 -2.20 21.81
C TYR A 527 4.70 -3.03 22.97
N ARG A 528 5.96 -3.46 22.94
CA ARG A 528 6.56 -4.24 24.04
C ARG A 528 7.82 -3.57 24.57
N ASN A 529 8.14 -3.87 25.83
CA ASN A 529 9.31 -3.34 26.51
C ASN A 529 10.62 -3.92 25.95
N LEU A 530 11.74 -3.30 26.31
CA LEU A 530 13.07 -3.65 25.84
C LEU A 530 13.50 -5.10 26.20
N GLU A 531 13.02 -5.63 27.33
CA GLU A 531 13.35 -6.99 27.79
C GLU A 531 12.73 -8.05 26.88
N GLU A 532 11.44 -7.91 26.56
CA GLU A 532 10.75 -8.78 25.61
C GLU A 532 11.34 -8.69 24.19
N GLN A 533 11.75 -7.49 23.76
CA GLN A 533 12.43 -7.31 22.49
C GLN A 533 13.74 -8.12 22.45
N ARG A 534 14.57 -8.01 23.49
CA ARG A 534 15.85 -8.73 23.59
C ARG A 534 15.68 -10.25 23.59
N LEU A 535 14.68 -10.78 24.29
CA LEU A 535 14.37 -12.22 24.28
C LEU A 535 14.04 -12.73 22.87
N PHE A 536 13.42 -11.89 22.04
CA PHE A 536 13.10 -12.26 20.66
C PHE A 536 14.31 -12.25 19.72
N HIS A 537 15.36 -11.48 20.01
CA HIS A 537 16.54 -11.38 19.15
C HIS A 537 17.21 -12.74 18.90
N GLU A 538 17.28 -13.59 19.92
CA GLU A 538 17.89 -14.92 19.85
C GLU A 538 17.12 -15.88 18.94
N ARG A 539 15.83 -15.62 18.72
CA ARG A 539 14.96 -16.47 17.88
C ARG A 539 15.11 -16.16 16.39
N VAL A 540 15.50 -14.94 16.02
CA VAL A 540 15.66 -14.54 14.62
C VAL A 540 16.88 -15.25 14.03
N PRO A 541 16.72 -16.14 13.03
CA PRO A 541 17.85 -16.88 12.46
C PRO A 541 18.68 -16.00 11.52
N ASP A 542 20.00 -16.17 11.50
CA ASP A 542 20.89 -15.40 10.62
C ASP A 542 20.64 -15.68 9.13
N SER A 543 20.08 -16.85 8.78
CA SER A 543 19.70 -17.19 7.40
C SER A 543 18.67 -16.22 6.81
N VAL A 544 17.79 -15.65 7.64
CA VAL A 544 16.80 -14.65 7.23
C VAL A 544 17.44 -13.30 6.92
N LEU A 545 18.63 -13.03 7.46
CA LEU A 545 19.30 -11.73 7.37
C LEU A 545 20.26 -11.61 6.17
N LEU A 546 20.46 -12.69 5.40
CA LEU A 546 21.50 -12.77 4.37
C LEU A 546 21.25 -11.87 3.16
N ASN A 547 20.02 -11.87 2.65
CA ASN A 547 19.67 -11.20 1.41
C ASN A 547 19.04 -9.84 1.68
N PRO A 548 19.55 -8.75 1.08
CA PRO A 548 19.02 -7.42 1.34
C PRO A 548 17.60 -7.28 0.78
N SER A 549 16.65 -6.95 1.64
CA SER A 549 15.26 -6.61 1.31
C SER A 549 14.77 -5.52 2.26
N ARG A 550 13.61 -4.90 1.96
CA ARG A 550 13.01 -3.88 2.83
C ARG A 550 12.75 -4.45 4.23
N GLU A 551 12.24 -5.68 4.28
CA GLU A 551 11.89 -6.41 5.49
C GLU A 551 13.15 -6.71 6.31
N VAL A 552 14.21 -7.23 5.67
CA VAL A 552 15.47 -7.53 6.36
C VAL A 552 16.10 -6.25 6.94
N LYS A 553 16.16 -5.16 6.18
CA LYS A 553 16.65 -3.87 6.67
C LYS A 553 15.86 -3.39 7.89
N GLY A 554 14.54 -3.60 7.89
CA GLY A 554 13.67 -3.34 9.03
C GLY A 554 13.96 -4.23 10.25
N ILE A 555 14.26 -5.51 10.04
CA ILE A 555 14.70 -6.42 11.11
C ILE A 555 16.04 -5.98 11.70
N LEU A 556 17.02 -5.61 10.86
CA LEU A 556 18.31 -5.09 11.33
C LEU A 556 18.15 -3.80 12.16
N PHE A 557 17.19 -2.96 11.79
CA PHE A 557 16.88 -1.73 12.53
C PHE A 557 16.35 -2.08 13.93
N PHE A 558 15.38 -3.00 14.00
CA PHE A 558 14.86 -3.52 15.26
C PHE A 558 15.95 -4.12 16.17
N LEU A 559 16.80 -4.99 15.62
CA LEU A 559 17.91 -5.58 16.38
C LEU A 559 18.86 -4.52 16.95
N THR A 560 19.10 -3.45 16.19
CA THR A 560 20.00 -2.37 16.60
C THR A 560 19.39 -1.52 17.71
N LEU A 561 18.11 -1.15 17.63
CA LEU A 561 17.40 -0.37 18.65
C LEU A 561 17.55 -0.99 20.05
N ALA A 562 17.47 -2.32 20.13
CA ALA A 562 17.47 -3.06 21.39
C ALA A 562 18.85 -3.66 21.80
N GLY A 563 19.93 -3.25 21.11
CA GLY A 563 21.32 -3.50 21.54
C GLY A 563 22.08 -4.63 20.83
N SER A 564 21.52 -5.23 19.77
CA SER A 564 22.18 -6.30 18.98
C SER A 564 22.83 -5.77 17.69
N PHE A 565 23.46 -4.60 17.75
CA PHE A 565 24.04 -3.92 16.58
C PHE A 565 25.05 -4.78 15.81
N LYS A 566 25.87 -5.61 16.47
CA LYS A 566 26.91 -6.43 15.80
C LYS A 566 26.35 -7.32 14.68
N ARG A 567 25.14 -7.84 14.82
CA ARG A 567 24.48 -8.64 13.76
C ARG A 567 24.14 -7.79 12.53
N ALA A 568 23.71 -6.54 12.75
CA ALA A 568 23.44 -5.60 11.68
C ALA A 568 24.72 -5.05 11.06
N GLU A 569 25.75 -4.79 11.86
CA GLU A 569 27.08 -4.34 11.42
C GLU A 569 27.66 -5.29 10.37
N SER A 570 27.67 -6.59 10.65
CA SER A 570 28.23 -7.59 9.72
C SER A 570 27.54 -7.59 8.36
N GLN A 571 26.20 -7.51 8.34
CA GLN A 571 25.44 -7.49 7.07
C GLN A 571 25.64 -6.18 6.30
N TRP A 572 25.59 -5.02 6.98
CA TRP A 572 25.79 -3.73 6.32
C TRP A 572 27.19 -3.59 5.71
N VAL A 573 28.24 -4.02 6.42
CA VAL A 573 29.61 -3.99 5.89
C VAL A 573 29.73 -4.92 4.69
N LYS A 574 29.17 -6.13 4.76
CA LYS A 574 29.16 -7.08 3.64
C LYS A 574 28.45 -6.49 2.41
N TRP A 575 27.24 -5.97 2.56
CA TRP A 575 26.47 -5.40 1.45
C TRP A 575 27.17 -4.18 0.83
N MET A 576 27.82 -3.33 1.64
CA MET A 576 28.60 -2.20 1.13
C MET A 576 29.89 -2.61 0.41
N ILE A 577 30.45 -3.77 0.72
CA ILE A 577 31.57 -4.34 -0.03
C ILE A 577 31.10 -4.90 -1.38
N GLU A 578 29.92 -5.52 -1.42
CA GLU A 578 29.35 -6.16 -2.61
C GLU A 578 28.74 -5.15 -3.61
N ASP A 579 27.90 -4.21 -3.14
CA ASP A 579 27.28 -3.17 -3.95
C ASP A 579 27.15 -1.84 -3.16
N PRO A 580 28.23 -1.04 -3.08
CA PRO A 580 28.21 0.21 -2.32
C PRO A 580 27.24 1.25 -2.88
N ARG A 581 26.96 1.23 -4.19
CA ARG A 581 26.08 2.22 -4.83
C ARG A 581 24.61 1.88 -4.58
N GLY A 582 24.22 0.61 -4.74
CA GLY A 582 22.85 0.16 -4.49
C GLY A 582 22.41 0.28 -3.03
N HIS A 583 23.35 0.31 -2.08
CA HIS A 583 23.03 0.35 -0.64
C HIS A 583 23.31 1.69 0.06
N ALA A 584 23.86 2.69 -0.64
CA ALA A 584 24.23 3.98 -0.05
C ALA A 584 23.04 4.71 0.59
N VAL A 585 21.92 4.81 -0.12
CA VAL A 585 20.70 5.51 0.37
C VAL A 585 20.17 4.83 1.64
N ASP A 586 20.06 3.51 1.60
CA ASP A 586 19.48 2.72 2.70
C ASP A 586 20.36 2.75 3.95
N LEU A 587 21.69 2.63 3.81
CA LEU A 587 22.60 2.70 4.96
C LEU A 587 22.56 4.09 5.62
N VAL A 588 22.51 5.16 4.81
CA VAL A 588 22.39 6.52 5.33
C VAL A 588 21.06 6.71 6.06
N ASN A 589 19.95 6.24 5.50
CA ASN A 589 18.64 6.28 6.14
C ASN A 589 18.60 5.46 7.44
N PHE A 590 19.23 4.28 7.44
CA PHE A 590 19.38 3.43 8.62
C PHE A 590 20.14 4.15 9.73
N HIS A 591 21.32 4.72 9.42
CA HIS A 591 22.18 5.37 10.40
C HIS A 591 21.51 6.61 11.03
N PHE A 592 21.01 7.55 10.21
CA PHE A 592 20.33 8.73 10.74
C PHE A 592 18.99 8.40 11.41
N GLY A 593 18.30 7.35 10.93
CA GLY A 593 17.08 6.85 11.56
C GLY A 593 17.29 6.38 13.00
N LEU A 594 18.47 5.81 13.30
CA LEU A 594 18.83 5.41 14.67
C LEU A 594 19.19 6.62 15.54
N SER A 595 19.91 7.60 14.99
CA SER A 595 20.32 8.82 15.72
C SER A 595 19.14 9.68 16.19
N THR A 596 17.97 9.56 15.55
CA THR A 596 16.75 10.30 15.92
C THR A 596 15.91 9.58 16.98
N ARG A 597 16.29 8.36 17.39
CA ARG A 597 15.56 7.57 18.39
C ARG A 597 16.43 7.33 19.62
N LYS A 598 15.79 7.10 20.78
CA LYS A 598 16.50 6.57 21.95
C LYS A 598 16.95 5.15 21.62
N THR A 599 18.27 4.94 21.53
CA THR A 599 18.89 3.67 21.16
C THR A 599 19.98 3.29 22.16
N GLU A 600 20.20 1.99 22.32
CA GLU A 600 21.39 1.50 23.02
C GLU A 600 22.66 1.90 22.24
N PRO A 601 23.78 2.22 22.91
CA PRO A 601 25.00 2.65 22.25
C PRO A 601 25.49 1.62 21.22
N MET A 602 25.73 2.08 19.98
CA MET A 602 26.28 1.23 18.92
C MET A 602 27.75 0.93 19.21
N GLN A 603 28.03 -0.30 19.63
CA GLN A 603 29.40 -0.79 19.78
C GLN A 603 29.94 -1.26 18.43
N VAL A 604 30.63 -0.36 17.72
CA VAL A 604 31.25 -0.64 16.42
C VAL A 604 32.50 -1.51 16.58
N SER A 605 32.62 -2.54 15.75
CA SER A 605 33.74 -3.48 15.78
C SER A 605 34.96 -2.90 15.02
N PRO A 606 36.20 -3.11 15.51
CA PRO A 606 37.41 -2.60 14.83
C PRO A 606 37.69 -3.33 13.51
N SER A 607 37.19 -4.56 13.37
CA SER A 607 37.20 -5.36 12.15
C SER A 607 35.92 -6.19 12.07
N VAL A 608 35.58 -6.62 10.86
CA VAL A 608 34.40 -7.44 10.55
C VAL A 608 34.87 -8.55 9.61
N GLU A 609 34.16 -9.67 9.54
CA GLU A 609 34.49 -10.76 8.62
C GLU A 609 34.73 -10.23 7.19
N ARG A 610 35.86 -10.60 6.57
CA ARG A 610 36.33 -10.14 5.25
C ARG A 610 36.73 -8.66 5.13
N CYS A 611 36.73 -7.90 6.23
CA CYS A 611 37.19 -6.53 6.29
C CYS A 611 38.12 -6.30 7.50
N LEU A 612 39.42 -6.19 7.21
CA LEU A 612 40.47 -6.03 8.22
C LEU A 612 40.46 -4.64 8.90
N GLY A 613 39.82 -3.65 8.26
CA GLY A 613 39.69 -2.29 8.77
C GLY A 613 39.42 -1.30 7.63
N ALA A 614 39.44 -0.01 7.94
CA ALA A 614 39.30 1.03 6.93
C ALA A 614 40.25 2.21 7.19
N VAL A 615 40.59 2.94 6.13
CA VAL A 615 41.54 4.05 6.19
C VAL A 615 40.98 5.23 5.41
N GLN A 616 41.08 6.41 6.01
CA GLN A 616 40.97 7.69 5.32
C GLN A 616 42.38 8.22 5.05
N TYR A 617 42.69 8.50 3.79
CA TYR A 617 44.01 8.96 3.37
C TYR A 617 43.91 10.01 2.26
N THR A 618 44.94 10.84 2.16
CA THR A 618 45.09 11.84 1.11
C THR A 618 45.99 11.29 0.02
N HIS A 619 45.54 11.37 -1.24
CA HIS A 619 46.27 10.98 -2.44
C HIS A 619 46.35 12.17 -3.39
N GLU A 620 47.57 12.71 -3.59
CA GLU A 620 47.81 13.89 -4.45
C GLU A 620 46.90 15.10 -4.15
N GLY A 621 46.50 15.25 -2.89
CA GLY A 621 45.61 16.33 -2.42
C GLY A 621 44.14 15.94 -2.25
N ASP A 622 43.70 14.82 -2.82
CA ASP A 622 42.32 14.33 -2.69
C ASP A 622 42.16 13.41 -1.48
N THR A 623 41.15 13.65 -0.64
CA THR A 623 40.83 12.78 0.51
C THR A 623 39.95 11.62 0.08
N LEU A 624 40.41 10.39 0.31
CA LEU A 624 39.71 9.16 -0.03
C LEU A 624 39.47 8.30 1.22
N VAL A 625 38.34 7.60 1.25
CA VAL A 625 38.01 6.58 2.25
C VAL A 625 37.93 5.23 1.55
N ARG A 626 38.65 4.23 2.09
CA ARG A 626 38.67 2.86 1.53
C ARG A 626 38.63 1.82 2.64
N LEU A 627 37.85 0.76 2.40
CA LEU A 627 37.84 -0.47 3.20
C LEU A 627 39.02 -1.35 2.80
N ILE A 628 39.74 -1.93 3.76
CA ILE A 628 40.78 -2.93 3.51
C ILE A 628 40.14 -4.30 3.63
N VAL A 629 40.08 -5.02 2.51
CA VAL A 629 39.41 -6.32 2.39
C VAL A 629 40.41 -7.45 2.17
N ASP A 630 39.97 -8.66 2.47
CA ASP A 630 40.76 -9.87 2.23
C ASP A 630 41.05 -10.08 0.73
N ASP A 631 42.13 -10.79 0.43
CA ASP A 631 42.63 -10.93 -0.94
C ASP A 631 41.72 -11.75 -1.88
N GLU A 632 40.81 -12.55 -1.30
CA GLU A 632 39.78 -13.32 -2.01
C GLU A 632 38.75 -12.42 -2.70
N LEU A 633 38.57 -11.18 -2.23
CA LEU A 633 37.64 -10.21 -2.81
C LEU A 633 38.33 -9.33 -3.85
N GLU A 634 37.61 -8.90 -4.88
CA GLU A 634 38.13 -7.94 -5.85
C GLU A 634 38.18 -6.50 -5.27
N GLY A 635 39.21 -5.75 -5.65
CA GLY A 635 39.31 -4.34 -5.30
C GLY A 635 38.31 -3.52 -6.12
N SER A 636 37.73 -2.47 -5.51
CA SER A 636 36.71 -1.62 -6.12
C SER A 636 36.99 -0.14 -5.85
N GLU A 637 36.09 0.74 -6.30
CA GLU A 637 36.14 2.16 -5.94
C GLU A 637 35.84 2.44 -4.47
N CYS A 638 35.61 1.44 -3.62
CA CYS A 638 35.41 1.61 -2.17
C CYS A 638 36.29 0.67 -1.34
N THR A 639 36.93 -0.32 -1.98
CA THR A 639 37.69 -1.38 -1.32
C THR A 639 39.11 -1.48 -1.87
N LEU A 640 40.07 -1.84 -1.02
CA LEU A 640 41.47 -2.10 -1.35
C LEU A 640 41.84 -3.49 -0.83
N LYS A 641 42.46 -4.32 -1.67
CA LYS A 641 42.98 -5.62 -1.24
C LYS A 641 44.12 -5.42 -0.24
N ALA A 642 44.14 -6.21 0.81
CA ALA A 642 45.20 -6.19 1.81
C ALA A 642 46.60 -6.42 1.21
N SER A 643 46.71 -7.28 0.18
CA SER A 643 47.96 -7.55 -0.55
C SER A 643 48.37 -6.49 -1.58
N SER A 644 47.50 -5.55 -1.93
CA SER A 644 47.85 -4.51 -2.90
C SER A 644 48.98 -3.63 -2.36
N GLN A 645 49.85 -3.09 -3.24
CA GLN A 645 50.98 -2.24 -2.78
C GLN A 645 50.50 -1.05 -1.94
N VAL A 646 49.40 -0.42 -2.34
CA VAL A 646 48.74 0.66 -1.59
C VAL A 646 48.13 0.12 -0.29
N GLY A 647 47.44 -1.02 -0.32
CA GLY A 647 46.86 -1.64 0.88
C GLY A 647 47.91 -2.01 1.94
N GLN A 648 49.05 -2.55 1.53
CA GLN A 648 50.17 -2.87 2.43
C GLN A 648 50.84 -1.61 2.98
N LEU A 649 50.96 -0.55 2.16
CA LEU A 649 51.51 0.74 2.57
C LEU A 649 50.63 1.39 3.64
N LEU A 650 49.33 1.55 3.36
CA LEU A 650 48.37 2.19 4.27
C LEU A 650 48.21 1.41 5.59
N GLN A 651 48.42 0.09 5.58
CA GLN A 651 48.44 -0.73 6.79
C GLN A 651 49.68 -0.52 7.65
N LYS A 652 50.81 -0.09 7.08
CA LYS A 652 52.06 0.18 7.82
C LYS A 652 52.12 1.59 8.40
N LEU A 653 51.53 2.57 7.72
CA LEU A 653 51.56 3.97 8.11
C LEU A 653 50.68 4.25 9.33
N SER A 654 51.17 5.10 10.25
CA SER A 654 50.37 5.63 11.36
C SER A 654 49.59 6.88 10.90
N PRO A 655 48.48 7.25 11.59
CA PRO A 655 47.80 8.51 11.30
C PRO A 655 48.75 9.72 11.38
N GLY A 656 48.78 10.53 10.33
CA GLY A 656 49.69 11.67 10.15
C GLY A 656 50.93 11.35 9.30
N ASP A 657 51.29 10.07 9.13
CA ASP A 657 52.46 9.66 8.35
C ASP A 657 52.20 9.78 6.84
N CYS A 658 53.26 10.12 6.10
CA CYS A 658 53.24 10.33 4.67
C CYS A 658 54.37 9.55 4.00
N GLU A 659 54.06 8.79 2.96
CA GLU A 659 55.05 8.01 2.20
C GLU A 659 54.75 8.06 0.70
N ASN A 660 55.81 8.09 -0.11
CA ASN A 660 55.71 8.12 -1.56
C ASN A 660 55.76 6.69 -2.11
N LEU A 661 54.74 6.32 -2.89
CA LEU A 661 54.71 5.08 -3.64
C LEU A 661 54.69 5.40 -5.13
N ASN A 662 55.76 5.03 -5.82
CA ASN A 662 56.04 5.43 -7.21
C ASN A 662 56.11 6.96 -7.37
N MET A 663 55.19 7.56 -8.14
CA MET A 663 55.11 9.01 -8.36
C MET A 663 54.01 9.69 -7.55
N ALA A 664 53.37 8.98 -6.62
CA ALA A 664 52.24 9.47 -5.84
C ALA A 664 52.53 9.48 -4.34
N THR A 665 52.04 10.52 -3.66
CA THR A 665 52.17 10.77 -2.23
C THR A 665 50.92 10.28 -1.51
N TYR A 666 51.09 9.40 -0.52
CA TYR A 666 49.99 8.88 0.30
C TYR A 666 50.19 9.32 1.76
N LYS A 667 49.19 10.02 2.31
CA LYS A 667 49.18 10.41 3.72
C LYS A 667 47.98 9.82 4.44
N VAL A 668 48.20 9.03 5.49
CA VAL A 668 47.10 8.50 6.30
C VAL A 668 46.58 9.60 7.22
N GLU A 669 45.29 9.94 7.12
CA GLU A 669 44.68 10.95 8.00
C GLU A 669 44.05 10.27 9.24
N GLU A 670 43.29 9.20 9.03
CA GLU A 670 42.52 8.54 10.09
C GLU A 670 42.37 7.04 9.81
N ARG A 671 42.39 6.22 10.87
CA ARG A 671 41.98 4.81 10.81
C ARG A 671 40.57 4.66 11.36
N LEU A 672 39.71 4.01 10.58
CA LEU A 672 38.29 3.94 10.83
C LEU A 672 37.85 2.49 11.04
N PRO A 673 36.90 2.23 11.96
CA PRO A 673 36.15 0.98 11.96
C PRO A 673 35.40 0.78 10.63
N PRO A 674 35.24 -0.47 10.14
CA PRO A 674 34.59 -0.75 8.84
C PRO A 674 33.23 -0.08 8.66
N TYR A 675 32.35 -0.16 9.66
CA TYR A 675 31.01 0.44 9.58
C TYR A 675 31.05 1.96 9.44
N VAL A 676 31.93 2.64 10.19
CA VAL A 676 32.06 4.12 10.11
C VAL A 676 32.54 4.53 8.72
N ALA A 677 33.50 3.79 8.15
CA ALA A 677 33.94 4.02 6.78
C ALA A 677 32.83 3.76 5.77
N CYS A 678 32.02 2.71 5.94
CA CYS A 678 30.85 2.43 5.11
C CYS A 678 29.86 3.60 5.12
N VAL A 679 29.56 4.18 6.29
CA VAL A 679 28.69 5.36 6.41
C VAL A 679 29.28 6.55 5.67
N ARG A 680 30.57 6.87 5.86
CA ARG A 680 31.23 7.99 5.14
C ARG A 680 31.22 7.79 3.62
N ILE A 681 31.50 6.58 3.15
CA ILE A 681 31.43 6.21 1.73
C ILE A 681 30.00 6.39 1.20
N ALA A 682 29.00 5.86 1.92
CA ALA A 682 27.60 5.95 1.54
C ALA A 682 27.10 7.40 1.46
N LEU A 683 27.51 8.28 2.40
CA LEU A 683 27.18 9.71 2.36
C LEU A 683 27.74 10.37 1.08
N THR A 684 29.00 10.08 0.73
CA THR A 684 29.63 10.60 -0.48
C THR A 684 28.95 10.08 -1.74
N LEU A 685 28.69 8.77 -1.83
CA LEU A 685 28.01 8.18 -2.97
C LEU A 685 26.61 8.74 -3.16
N ARG A 686 25.81 8.81 -2.09
CA ARG A 686 24.46 9.37 -2.11
C ARG A 686 24.46 10.82 -2.59
N HIS A 687 25.44 11.63 -2.16
CA HIS A 687 25.57 13.00 -2.62
C HIS A 687 25.95 13.11 -4.10
N VAL A 688 26.97 12.36 -4.54
CA VAL A 688 27.48 12.39 -5.92
C VAL A 688 26.45 11.85 -6.92
N GLN A 689 25.62 10.90 -6.50
CA GLN A 689 24.60 10.28 -7.34
C GLN A 689 23.26 11.03 -7.33
N ASN A 690 23.08 12.01 -6.45
CA ASN A 690 21.83 12.75 -6.35
C ASN A 690 21.65 13.66 -7.58
N ASP A 691 20.69 13.30 -8.44
CA ASP A 691 20.27 14.05 -9.63
C ASP A 691 19.22 15.13 -9.34
N GLY A 692 18.87 15.32 -8.07
CA GLY A 692 17.81 16.21 -7.59
C GLY A 692 16.53 15.48 -7.16
N SER A 693 16.44 14.15 -7.35
CA SER A 693 15.32 13.34 -6.86
C SER A 693 15.38 13.06 -5.36
N ASP A 694 16.57 13.09 -4.75
CA ASP A 694 16.77 12.90 -3.31
C ASP A 694 16.91 14.25 -2.60
N CYS A 695 16.36 14.38 -1.40
CA CYS A 695 16.52 15.59 -0.58
C CYS A 695 17.89 15.68 0.12
N PHE A 696 18.67 14.60 0.12
CA PHE A 696 19.96 14.54 0.79
C PHE A 696 21.06 15.33 0.05
N VAL A 697 21.76 16.21 0.76
CA VAL A 697 22.92 16.96 0.26
C VAL A 697 23.97 17.05 1.35
N MET A 698 25.23 16.74 1.03
CA MET A 698 26.35 17.06 1.91
C MET A 698 26.67 18.54 1.82
N MET A 699 26.43 19.29 2.91
CA MET A 699 26.75 20.71 2.98
C MET A 699 28.20 20.90 3.41
N HIS A 700 28.95 21.68 2.63
CA HIS A 700 30.30 22.11 3.00
C HIS A 700 30.19 23.43 3.74
N MET A 701 30.53 23.43 5.03
CA MET A 701 30.49 24.63 5.85
C MET A 701 31.66 25.55 5.45
N PRO A 702 31.45 26.89 5.43
CA PRO A 702 32.53 27.84 5.21
C PRO A 702 33.66 27.62 6.23
N SER A 703 34.91 27.72 5.77
CA SER A 703 36.07 27.63 6.67
C SER A 703 36.25 28.90 7.51
N ASP A 704 35.73 30.03 7.03
CA ASP A 704 35.69 31.29 7.76
C ASP A 704 34.43 31.36 8.65
N PRO A 705 34.57 31.48 9.98
CA PRO A 705 33.44 31.65 10.90
C PRO A 705 32.53 32.85 10.56
N ASP A 706 33.07 33.93 10.00
CA ASP A 706 32.30 35.14 9.69
C ASP A 706 31.33 34.94 8.51
N GLU A 707 31.62 33.97 7.63
CA GLU A 707 30.76 33.61 6.49
C GLU A 707 29.67 32.59 6.87
N LEU A 708 29.73 32.00 8.07
CA LEU A 708 28.82 30.93 8.48
C LEU A 708 27.35 31.39 8.58
N ILE A 709 27.10 32.53 9.24
CA ILE A 709 25.74 33.06 9.41
C ILE A 709 25.16 33.49 8.05
N PRO A 710 25.86 34.32 7.23
CA PRO A 710 25.39 34.66 5.89
C PRO A 710 25.09 33.44 5.02
N PHE A 711 25.93 32.40 5.10
CA PHE A 711 25.72 31.15 4.36
C PHE A 711 24.43 30.43 4.78
N LEU A 712 24.16 30.32 6.09
CA LEU A 712 22.92 29.71 6.59
C LEU A 712 21.69 30.55 6.23
N GLU A 713 21.76 31.88 6.35
CA GLU A 713 20.71 32.80 5.93
C GLU A 713 20.37 32.59 4.44
N GLU A 714 21.38 32.53 3.56
CA GLU A 714 21.18 32.31 2.12
C GLU A 714 20.54 30.94 1.81
N LYS A 715 21.01 29.86 2.44
CA LYS A 715 20.51 28.49 2.19
C LYS A 715 19.09 28.30 2.70
N MET A 716 18.74 28.91 3.84
CA MET A 716 17.43 28.75 4.47
C MET A 716 16.36 29.71 3.93
N ALA A 717 16.75 30.85 3.35
CA ALA A 717 15.81 31.84 2.78
C ALA A 717 15.15 31.41 1.45
N LYS A 718 15.76 30.48 0.69
CA LYS A 718 15.32 30.08 -0.68
C LYS A 718 13.94 29.39 -0.81
N ARG A 719 13.12 29.35 0.24
CA ARG A 719 11.76 28.76 0.24
C ARG A 719 10.63 29.78 0.43
N ALA A 720 10.90 31.08 0.39
CA ALA A 720 9.90 32.13 0.64
C ALA A 720 8.80 32.18 -0.44
N ASP A 721 9.16 32.15 -1.73
CA ASP A 721 8.22 32.43 -2.83
C ASP A 721 7.05 31.43 -2.92
N ARG A 722 7.29 30.11 -2.76
CA ARG A 722 6.21 29.10 -2.76
C ARG A 722 5.31 29.17 -1.51
N ARG A 723 5.77 29.76 -0.41
CA ARG A 723 4.99 29.91 0.82
C ARG A 723 3.99 31.05 0.71
N GLU A 724 4.36 32.16 0.06
CA GLU A 724 3.48 33.33 -0.09
C GLU A 724 2.21 33.01 -0.90
N ASP A 725 2.32 32.22 -1.97
CA ASP A 725 1.17 31.85 -2.81
C ASP A 725 0.12 31.03 -2.04
N LEU A 726 0.55 30.05 -1.23
CA LEU A 726 -0.35 29.19 -0.43
C LEU A 726 -0.88 29.89 0.82
N GLN A 727 -0.13 30.85 1.38
CA GLN A 727 -0.55 31.61 2.56
C GLN A 727 -1.74 32.55 2.25
N THR A 728 -1.78 33.11 1.04
CA THR A 728 -2.76 34.12 0.61
C THR A 728 -4.03 33.56 -0.04
N MET A 729 -4.02 32.29 -0.49
CA MET A 729 -5.19 31.64 -1.09
C MET A 729 -6.24 31.20 -0.05
N GLY A 730 -7.13 32.12 0.34
CA GLY A 730 -8.22 31.85 1.29
C GLY A 730 -9.29 30.86 0.83
N ALA A 731 -9.32 30.48 -0.46
CA ALA A 731 -10.26 29.49 -1.00
C ALA A 731 -9.91 28.04 -0.61
N ILE A 732 -8.65 27.78 -0.21
CA ILE A 732 -8.20 26.44 0.18
C ILE A 732 -8.44 26.24 1.68
N PRO A 733 -9.06 25.14 2.11
CA PRO A 733 -9.20 24.78 3.53
C PRO A 733 -7.88 24.85 4.31
N LEU A 734 -7.96 25.23 5.58
CA LEU A 734 -6.84 25.34 6.52
C LEU A 734 -6.09 24.02 6.66
N TYR A 735 -6.80 22.89 6.76
CA TYR A 735 -6.17 21.57 6.92
C TYR A 735 -5.30 21.20 5.71
N LEU A 736 -5.78 21.46 4.49
CA LEU A 736 -5.01 21.21 3.26
C LEU A 736 -3.77 22.13 3.18
N ARG A 737 -3.94 23.42 3.55
CA ARG A 737 -2.82 24.38 3.54
C ARG A 737 -1.75 24.02 4.55
N GLY A 738 -2.14 23.65 5.77
CA GLY A 738 -1.17 23.27 6.80
C GLY A 738 -0.40 22.00 6.41
N ARG A 739 -1.09 20.99 5.88
CA ARG A 739 -0.45 19.78 5.31
C ARG A 739 0.55 20.13 4.20
N ALA A 740 0.18 21.02 3.28
CA ALA A 740 1.03 21.43 2.17
C ALA A 740 2.27 22.23 2.61
N LEU A 741 2.12 23.11 3.61
CA LEU A 741 3.22 23.94 4.13
C LEU A 741 4.17 23.18 5.05
N TYR A 742 3.65 22.19 5.80
CA TYR A 742 4.36 21.47 6.86
C TYR A 742 4.02 19.95 6.84
N PRO A 743 4.39 19.21 5.78
CA PRO A 743 3.97 17.82 5.58
C PRO A 743 4.58 16.81 6.57
N SER A 744 5.56 17.21 7.38
CA SER A 744 6.30 16.28 8.25
C SER A 744 5.78 16.21 9.69
N ASN A 745 4.98 17.17 10.17
CA ASN A 745 4.51 17.18 11.56
C ASN A 745 3.22 18.00 11.71
N ALA A 746 2.13 17.31 12.07
CA ALA A 746 0.79 17.90 12.19
C ALA A 746 0.66 18.94 13.31
N PHE A 747 1.28 18.73 14.48
CA PHE A 747 1.24 19.71 15.58
C PHE A 747 2.05 20.96 15.26
N LYS A 748 3.21 20.79 14.62
CA LYS A 748 3.99 21.93 14.10
C LYS A 748 3.24 22.67 13.01
N ALA A 749 2.55 21.95 12.12
CA ALA A 749 1.69 22.54 11.10
C ALA A 749 0.58 23.38 11.74
N ALA A 750 -0.20 22.79 12.65
CA ALA A 750 -1.27 23.44 13.38
C ALA A 750 -0.79 24.67 14.15
N MET A 751 0.32 24.57 14.89
CA MET A 751 0.88 25.68 15.66
C MET A 751 1.21 26.86 14.77
N ASN A 752 1.95 26.62 13.69
CA ASN A 752 2.31 27.66 12.74
C ASN A 752 1.07 28.26 12.07
N CYS A 753 0.08 27.42 11.72
CA CYS A 753 -1.19 27.89 11.16
C CYS A 753 -1.90 28.87 12.11
N TRP A 754 -1.95 28.58 13.40
CA TRP A 754 -2.64 29.43 14.39
C TRP A 754 -1.87 30.71 14.75
N THR A 755 -0.54 30.71 14.64
CA THR A 755 0.29 31.87 15.00
C THR A 755 0.63 32.80 13.83
N ASP A 756 0.55 32.33 12.58
CA ASP A 756 0.93 33.11 11.40
C ASP A 756 -0.23 33.98 10.90
N GLN A 757 -0.13 35.31 11.07
CA GLN A 757 -1.14 36.29 10.61
C GLN A 757 -1.35 36.34 9.09
N ARG A 758 -0.41 35.82 8.28
CA ARG A 758 -0.52 35.83 6.81
C ARG A 758 -1.51 34.79 6.30
N LEU A 759 -1.69 33.71 7.06
CA LEU A 759 -2.66 32.69 6.75
C LEU A 759 -4.07 33.20 7.06
N THR A 760 -4.92 33.28 6.04
CA THR A 760 -6.34 33.61 6.23
C THR A 760 -7.06 32.42 6.88
N LYS A 761 -7.84 32.64 7.94
CA LYS A 761 -8.67 31.60 8.59
C LYS A 761 -10.15 31.90 8.45
N SER A 762 -10.96 30.85 8.42
CA SER A 762 -12.41 30.96 8.53
C SER A 762 -12.81 31.34 9.96
N ARG A 763 -14.06 31.79 10.13
CA ARG A 763 -14.68 31.85 11.45
C ARG A 763 -14.78 30.44 12.04
N LEU A 764 -14.92 30.37 13.36
CA LEU A 764 -15.18 29.11 14.04
C LEU A 764 -16.49 28.51 13.54
N CYS A 765 -16.54 27.18 13.49
CA CYS A 765 -17.72 26.45 13.06
C CYS A 765 -18.90 26.74 13.99
N ASN A 766 -20.03 27.17 13.43
CA ASN A 766 -21.23 27.57 14.16
C ASN A 766 -22.44 26.66 13.91
N ILE A 767 -22.16 25.46 13.38
CA ILE A 767 -23.13 24.40 13.11
C ILE A 767 -22.77 23.16 13.94
N GLY A 768 -23.75 22.29 14.21
CA GLY A 768 -23.57 21.09 15.03
C GLY A 768 -24.08 21.24 16.46
N ASP A 769 -23.68 20.30 17.32
CA ASP A 769 -24.11 20.18 18.71
C ASP A 769 -23.55 21.32 19.58
N THR A 770 -24.44 21.97 20.33
CA THR A 770 -24.12 23.07 21.25
C THR A 770 -23.85 22.61 22.69
N GLU A 771 -24.22 21.37 23.02
CA GLU A 771 -24.08 20.79 24.36
C GLU A 771 -23.49 19.36 24.32
N PRO A 772 -22.35 19.14 23.63
CA PRO A 772 -21.75 17.82 23.58
C PRO A 772 -21.33 17.34 24.97
N THR A 773 -21.42 16.03 25.21
CA THR A 773 -20.84 15.39 26.40
C THR A 773 -19.39 14.97 26.18
N ALA A 774 -19.03 14.69 24.93
CA ALA A 774 -17.70 14.27 24.50
C ALA A 774 -17.36 14.93 23.16
N VAL A 775 -16.08 15.24 22.96
CA VAL A 775 -15.59 15.88 21.74
C VAL A 775 -14.37 15.16 21.19
N VAL A 776 -14.38 14.84 19.90
CA VAL A 776 -13.20 14.29 19.21
C VAL A 776 -12.26 15.43 18.82
N LEU A 777 -10.97 15.26 19.13
CA LEU A 777 -9.92 16.22 18.82
C LEU A 777 -8.90 15.68 17.81
N ASP A 778 -8.51 16.56 16.89
CA ASP A 778 -7.35 16.45 15.98
C ASP A 778 -6.19 17.38 16.43
N ALA A 779 -5.07 17.38 15.72
CA ALA A 779 -3.93 18.27 16.05
C ALA A 779 -4.29 19.77 16.02
N TYR A 780 -5.22 20.19 15.15
CA TYR A 780 -5.58 21.61 14.99
C TYR A 780 -6.44 22.10 16.15
N SER A 781 -7.44 21.31 16.55
CA SER A 781 -8.29 21.56 17.71
C SER A 781 -7.50 21.51 19.03
N ILE A 782 -6.62 20.52 19.22
CA ILE A 782 -5.72 20.45 20.38
C ILE A 782 -4.85 21.71 20.46
N THR A 783 -4.22 22.07 19.35
CA THR A 783 -3.31 23.22 19.31
C THR A 783 -4.08 24.53 19.51
N TYR A 784 -5.28 24.66 18.96
CA TYR A 784 -6.15 25.81 19.19
C TYR A 784 -6.49 25.95 20.68
N LEU A 785 -6.93 24.88 21.34
CA LEU A 785 -7.25 24.90 22.77
C LEU A 785 -6.03 25.26 23.62
N ALA A 786 -4.83 24.79 23.23
CA ALA A 786 -3.59 25.11 23.93
C ALA A 786 -3.13 26.56 23.75
N VAL A 787 -3.12 27.07 22.52
CA VAL A 787 -2.75 28.45 22.19
C VAL A 787 -3.74 29.46 22.78
N THR A 788 -5.01 29.08 22.89
CA THR A 788 -6.04 29.96 23.47
C THR A 788 -6.16 29.82 24.98
N ASN A 789 -5.46 28.87 25.61
CA ASN A 789 -5.57 28.55 27.04
C ASN A 789 -7.03 28.25 27.45
N THR A 790 -7.76 27.50 26.62
CA THR A 790 -9.19 27.18 26.83
C THR A 790 -9.45 25.72 27.17
N ALA A 791 -8.43 24.86 27.16
CA ALA A 791 -8.59 23.43 27.43
C ALA A 791 -9.20 23.16 28.82
N GLY A 792 -8.71 23.86 29.85
CA GLY A 792 -9.25 23.76 31.21
C GLY A 792 -10.71 24.21 31.28
N TYR A 793 -11.05 25.33 30.63
CA TYR A 793 -12.42 25.83 30.61
C TYR A 793 -13.39 24.86 29.93
N LEU A 794 -12.94 24.17 28.88
CA LEU A 794 -13.74 23.16 28.21
C LEU A 794 -13.98 21.95 29.14
N LEU A 795 -12.94 21.46 29.82
CA LEU A 795 -13.07 20.37 30.80
C LEU A 795 -14.03 20.73 31.94
N ASP A 796 -13.97 21.97 32.45
CA ASP A 796 -14.84 22.47 33.53
C ASP A 796 -16.32 22.50 33.14
N THR A 797 -16.64 22.51 31.84
CA THR A 797 -18.03 22.39 31.37
C THR A 797 -18.59 20.97 31.40
N GLY A 798 -17.77 19.97 31.76
CA GLY A 798 -18.14 18.56 31.79
C GLY A 798 -17.88 17.80 30.49
N ASN A 799 -17.21 18.44 29.51
CA ASN A 799 -16.85 17.82 28.24
C ASN A 799 -15.68 16.85 28.40
N SER A 800 -15.85 15.59 27.99
CA SER A 800 -14.72 14.65 27.90
C SER A 800 -13.97 14.82 26.59
N LEU A 801 -12.63 14.87 26.66
CA LEU A 801 -11.77 14.97 25.49
C LEU A 801 -11.46 13.56 24.95
N VAL A 802 -11.75 13.34 23.68
CA VAL A 802 -11.55 12.06 22.98
C VAL A 802 -10.52 12.26 21.87
N VAL A 803 -9.54 11.37 21.77
CA VAL A 803 -8.51 11.40 20.72
C VAL A 803 -8.26 10.01 20.13
N PRO A 804 -7.92 9.92 18.84
CA PRO A 804 -7.33 8.70 18.28
C PRO A 804 -6.01 8.35 18.96
N ALA A 805 -5.70 7.05 19.05
CA ALA A 805 -4.45 6.57 19.67
C ALA A 805 -3.19 7.18 19.02
N ALA A 806 -3.14 7.17 17.69
CA ALA A 806 -2.02 7.74 16.93
C ALA A 806 -1.85 9.26 17.16
N THR A 807 -2.95 9.99 17.36
CA THR A 807 -2.92 11.42 17.67
C THR A 807 -2.34 11.67 19.06
N LYS A 808 -2.70 10.83 20.06
CA LYS A 808 -2.13 10.91 21.42
C LYS A 808 -0.62 10.61 21.43
N GLU A 809 -0.20 9.56 20.73
CA GLU A 809 1.23 9.22 20.56
C GLU A 809 2.01 10.35 19.89
N THR A 810 1.44 10.96 18.84
CA THR A 810 2.07 12.08 18.13
C THR A 810 2.16 13.33 19.00
N LEU A 811 1.15 13.58 19.84
CA LEU A 811 1.16 14.68 20.81
C LEU A 811 2.26 14.47 21.87
N GLU A 812 2.37 13.26 22.41
CA GLU A 812 3.38 12.91 23.42
C GLU A 812 4.80 13.04 22.86
N ALA A 813 5.03 12.56 21.64
CA ALA A 813 6.30 12.71 20.94
C ALA A 813 6.64 14.19 20.70
N PHE A 814 5.67 14.98 20.22
CA PHE A 814 5.85 16.42 20.00
C PHE A 814 6.16 17.17 21.29
N LEU A 815 5.43 16.89 22.37
CA LEU A 815 5.66 17.47 23.69
C LEU A 815 7.05 17.12 24.24
N THR A 816 7.48 15.87 24.07
CA THR A 816 8.81 15.41 24.49
C THR A 816 9.91 16.14 23.71
N GLU A 817 9.75 16.29 22.39
CA GLU A 817 10.71 16.99 21.52
C GLU A 817 10.88 18.45 21.94
N ILE A 818 9.79 19.22 22.06
CA ILE A 818 9.87 20.65 22.33
C ILE A 818 10.21 20.99 23.79
N SER A 819 10.09 20.03 24.70
CA SER A 819 10.41 20.19 26.12
C SER A 819 11.84 19.73 26.46
N ASP A 820 12.54 19.08 25.53
CA ASP A 820 13.92 18.62 25.72
C ASP A 820 14.86 19.83 25.89
N GLU A 821 15.75 19.80 26.89
CA GLU A 821 16.71 20.88 27.14
C GLU A 821 17.65 21.13 25.95
N ASP A 822 17.94 20.09 25.18
CA ASP A 822 18.78 20.15 23.99
C ASP A 822 18.01 20.60 22.74
N PHE A 823 16.70 20.89 22.87
CA PHE A 823 15.88 21.35 21.75
C PHE A 823 16.40 22.67 21.17
N MET A 824 16.66 22.67 19.87
CA MET A 824 17.03 23.85 19.11
C MET A 824 16.40 23.81 17.72
N LEU A 825 15.63 24.86 17.41
CA LEU A 825 15.12 25.13 16.07
C LEU A 825 15.82 26.36 15.49
N LEU A 826 16.40 26.20 14.30
CA LEU A 826 16.90 27.31 13.49
C LEU A 826 15.85 27.67 12.44
N GLY A 827 15.59 28.96 12.28
CA GLY A 827 14.67 29.51 11.30
C GLY A 827 15.18 30.83 10.73
N VAL A 828 14.44 31.40 9.78
CA VAL A 828 14.76 32.69 9.18
C VAL A 828 13.55 33.62 9.33
N THR A 829 13.79 34.86 9.72
CA THR A 829 12.76 35.91 9.78
C THR A 829 12.35 36.38 8.39
N ASP A 830 11.28 37.15 8.33
CA ASP A 830 10.85 37.86 7.12
C ASP A 830 11.93 38.80 6.53
N GLY A 831 12.86 39.27 7.37
CA GLY A 831 14.00 40.08 6.94
C GLY A 831 15.20 39.26 6.46
N GLY A 832 15.06 37.94 6.29
CA GLY A 832 16.15 37.05 5.88
C GLY A 832 17.16 36.74 6.99
N ARG A 833 16.91 37.16 8.24
CA ARG A 833 17.83 36.96 9.37
C ARG A 833 17.64 35.62 10.06
N LEU A 834 18.74 34.95 10.41
CA LEU A 834 18.72 33.71 11.17
C LEU A 834 18.19 33.95 12.60
N VAL A 835 17.28 33.08 13.05
CA VAL A 835 16.74 33.06 14.42
C VAL A 835 16.86 31.66 14.99
N ARG A 836 17.28 31.60 16.25
CA ARG A 836 17.35 30.38 17.05
C ARG A 836 16.22 30.40 18.08
N THR A 837 15.47 29.31 18.18
CA THR A 837 14.50 29.06 19.23
C THR A 837 14.93 27.82 20.00
N THR A 838 15.12 27.95 21.30
CA THR A 838 15.52 26.87 22.23
C THR A 838 14.37 26.48 23.15
N ALA A 839 14.52 25.38 23.88
CA ALA A 839 13.58 24.97 24.93
C ALA A 839 13.34 26.08 25.98
N SER A 840 14.41 26.78 26.35
CA SER A 840 14.34 27.91 27.29
C SER A 840 13.48 29.05 26.72
N ASP A 841 13.66 29.38 25.43
CA ASP A 841 12.86 30.41 24.77
C ASP A 841 11.38 30.03 24.73
N ILE A 842 11.08 28.75 24.48
CA ILE A 842 9.70 28.22 24.48
C ILE A 842 9.09 28.28 25.89
N ARG A 843 9.82 27.89 26.94
CA ARG A 843 9.32 27.98 28.32
C ARG A 843 9.06 29.41 28.76
N GLU A 844 9.95 30.35 28.41
CA GLU A 844 9.75 31.75 28.80
C GLU A 844 8.56 32.40 28.06
N ARG A 845 8.37 32.09 26.76
CA ARG A 845 7.33 32.72 25.94
C ARG A 845 6.00 31.97 25.98
N ASP A 846 6.05 30.65 25.84
CA ASP A 846 4.92 29.77 25.52
C ASP A 846 4.64 28.71 26.61
N ALA A 847 5.07 28.93 27.87
CA ALA A 847 4.80 28.01 28.99
C ALA A 847 3.33 27.57 29.07
N HIS A 848 2.39 28.51 28.92
CA HIS A 848 0.95 28.22 28.94
C HIS A 848 0.54 27.20 27.86
N VAL A 849 1.18 27.22 26.68
CA VAL A 849 0.92 26.26 25.61
C VAL A 849 1.38 24.88 26.03
N LEU A 850 2.60 24.75 26.58
CA LEU A 850 3.13 23.48 27.08
C LEU A 850 2.26 22.89 28.20
N GLU A 851 1.82 23.74 29.13
CA GLU A 851 0.93 23.36 30.24
C GLU A 851 -0.42 22.86 29.72
N ASN A 852 -1.03 23.55 28.75
CA ASN A 852 -2.31 23.12 28.19
C ASN A 852 -2.18 21.86 27.31
N LEU A 853 -1.12 21.72 26.53
CA LEU A 853 -0.86 20.49 25.78
C LEU A 853 -0.70 19.30 26.75
N SER A 854 -0.01 19.50 27.87
CA SER A 854 0.12 18.50 28.93
C SER A 854 -1.21 18.20 29.62
N LEU A 855 -2.03 19.23 29.87
CA LEU A 855 -3.38 19.09 30.42
C LEU A 855 -4.29 18.26 29.50
N ILE A 856 -4.25 18.54 28.20
CA ILE A 856 -4.99 17.76 27.19
C ILE A 856 -4.47 16.33 27.16
N LEU A 857 -3.15 16.12 27.09
CA LEU A 857 -2.56 14.77 27.06
C LEU A 857 -2.97 13.92 28.28
N GLY A 858 -3.00 14.53 29.46
CA GLY A 858 -3.38 13.88 30.72
C GLY A 858 -4.88 13.57 30.85
N ASN A 859 -5.76 14.40 30.26
CA ASN A 859 -7.22 14.22 30.35
C ASN A 859 -7.85 13.59 29.10
N ALA A 860 -7.09 13.44 28.01
CA ALA A 860 -7.59 12.85 26.78
C ALA A 860 -7.75 11.33 26.90
N THR A 861 -8.99 10.90 26.69
CA THR A 861 -9.37 9.49 26.58
C THR A 861 -9.09 8.99 25.17
N VAL A 862 -8.39 7.86 25.07
CA VAL A 862 -8.16 7.21 23.78
C VAL A 862 -9.38 6.37 23.46
N VAL A 863 -10.07 6.69 22.38
CA VAL A 863 -11.18 5.90 21.85
C VAL A 863 -10.76 5.37 20.48
N ARG A 864 -11.16 4.15 20.16
CA ARG A 864 -10.91 3.54 18.86
C ARG A 864 -12.17 3.64 18.00
N PRO A 865 -12.04 3.79 16.66
CA PRO A 865 -13.18 3.70 15.77
C PRO A 865 -13.91 2.37 15.98
N ALA A 866 -15.23 2.39 16.12
CA ALA A 866 -16.01 1.17 16.00
C ALA A 866 -15.79 0.54 14.62
N MET A 867 -15.89 -0.79 14.54
CA MET A 867 -15.71 -1.51 13.28
C MET A 867 -16.81 -1.12 12.31
N HIS A 868 -16.44 -0.42 11.24
CA HIS A 868 -17.31 0.03 10.17
C HIS A 868 -16.52 0.07 8.85
N ASP A 869 -17.24 0.14 7.75
CA ASP A 869 -16.66 0.41 6.44
C ASP A 869 -16.55 1.93 6.26
N GLU A 870 -15.34 2.41 5.95
CA GLU A 870 -15.11 3.82 5.69
C GLU A 870 -15.91 4.31 4.47
N GLU A 871 -16.34 5.57 4.47
CA GLU A 871 -16.92 6.17 3.27
C GLU A 871 -15.83 6.36 2.21
N LEU A 872 -15.95 5.66 1.07
CA LEU A 872 -14.95 5.70 -0.01
C LEU A 872 -14.72 7.11 -0.57
N ASP A 873 -15.71 8.00 -0.50
CA ASP A 873 -15.57 9.42 -0.84
C ASP A 873 -14.62 10.14 0.13
N ALA A 874 -14.73 9.86 1.43
CA ALA A 874 -13.88 10.44 2.47
C ALA A 874 -12.44 9.89 2.40
N PHE A 875 -12.26 8.67 1.89
CA PHE A 875 -10.92 8.11 1.62
C PHE A 875 -10.11 8.97 0.64
N THR A 876 -10.77 9.66 -0.31
CA THR A 876 -10.07 10.48 -1.32
C THR A 876 -9.29 11.66 -0.75
N VAL A 877 -9.65 12.14 0.45
CA VAL A 877 -8.96 13.26 1.10
C VAL A 877 -7.86 12.83 2.08
N LYS A 878 -7.69 11.51 2.32
CA LYS A 878 -6.74 10.95 3.29
C LYS A 878 -5.31 11.49 3.14
N ASP A 879 -4.81 11.56 1.90
CA ASP A 879 -3.46 12.05 1.62
C ASP A 879 -3.36 13.58 1.59
N ALA A 880 -4.49 14.27 1.51
CA ALA A 880 -4.57 15.71 1.38
C ALA A 880 -4.54 16.43 2.74
N VAL A 881 -4.92 15.73 3.81
CA VAL A 881 -4.91 16.23 5.20
C VAL A 881 -3.84 15.53 6.04
N ASP A 882 -3.58 16.04 7.24
CA ASP A 882 -2.74 15.33 8.20
C ASP A 882 -3.46 14.10 8.78
N ALA A 883 -2.69 13.04 9.10
CA ALA A 883 -3.23 11.80 9.64
C ALA A 883 -4.13 12.02 10.87
N THR A 884 -3.75 12.95 11.76
CA THR A 884 -4.56 13.27 12.96
C THR A 884 -5.95 13.82 12.64
N VAL A 885 -6.10 14.55 11.53
CA VAL A 885 -7.37 15.11 11.06
C VAL A 885 -8.23 13.98 10.50
N TYR A 886 -7.65 13.15 9.65
CA TYR A 886 -8.35 12.01 9.05
C TYR A 886 -8.80 11.02 10.13
N ASP A 887 -7.94 10.66 11.07
CA ASP A 887 -8.25 9.75 12.17
C ASP A 887 -9.36 10.28 13.08
N ALA A 888 -9.36 11.60 13.36
CA ALA A 888 -10.42 12.24 14.14
C ALA A 888 -11.77 12.22 13.41
N MET A 889 -11.77 12.49 12.10
CA MET A 889 -12.96 12.39 11.26
C MET A 889 -13.52 10.97 11.26
N GLN A 890 -12.67 9.94 11.04
CA GLN A 890 -13.11 8.54 11.07
C GLN A 890 -13.60 8.11 12.45
N LEU A 891 -12.94 8.55 13.53
CA LEU A 891 -13.36 8.25 14.89
C LEU A 891 -14.75 8.83 15.21
N SER A 892 -15.01 10.04 14.72
CA SER A 892 -16.29 10.74 14.86
C SER A 892 -17.41 10.01 14.11
N ILE A 893 -17.16 9.60 12.87
CA ILE A 893 -18.12 8.83 12.05
C ILE A 893 -18.43 7.49 12.71
N ALA A 894 -17.41 6.74 13.09
CA ALA A 894 -17.54 5.37 13.60
C ALA A 894 -18.31 5.27 14.92
N ASN A 895 -18.10 6.23 15.82
CA ASN A 895 -18.66 6.20 17.19
C ASN A 895 -19.77 7.23 17.41
N GLU A 896 -20.16 7.98 16.38
CA GLU A 896 -21.14 9.07 16.45
C GLU A 896 -20.78 10.17 17.48
N ILE A 897 -19.49 10.32 17.81
CA ILE A 897 -19.01 11.36 18.74
C ILE A 897 -18.77 12.65 17.96
N PRO A 898 -19.31 13.81 18.39
CA PRO A 898 -19.11 15.09 17.71
C PRO A 898 -17.63 15.47 17.54
N TRP A 899 -17.24 15.79 16.31
CA TRP A 899 -15.89 16.28 16.01
C TRP A 899 -15.77 17.80 16.26
N LEU A 900 -14.76 18.22 17.03
CA LEU A 900 -14.40 19.63 17.19
C LEU A 900 -13.55 20.11 16.01
N CYS A 901 -14.18 20.21 14.84
CA CYS A 901 -13.53 20.66 13.61
C CYS A 901 -13.24 22.17 13.64
N MET A 902 -11.98 22.55 13.48
CA MET A 902 -11.55 23.95 13.44
C MET A 902 -11.52 24.55 12.03
N ASP A 903 -11.88 23.78 11.01
CA ASP A 903 -11.99 24.19 9.61
C ASP A 903 -13.45 24.22 9.19
N GLY A 904 -13.98 25.40 8.83
CA GLY A 904 -15.39 25.56 8.49
C GLY A 904 -15.83 24.78 7.25
N THR A 905 -14.93 24.55 6.29
CA THR A 905 -15.26 23.82 5.05
C THR A 905 -15.36 22.33 5.32
N PHE A 906 -14.41 21.76 6.06
CA PHE A 906 -14.48 20.36 6.48
C PHE A 906 -15.65 20.12 7.45
N GLY A 907 -15.90 21.04 8.38
CA GLY A 907 -17.06 20.97 9.27
C GLY A 907 -18.39 20.97 8.51
N ALA A 908 -18.54 21.85 7.52
CA ALA A 908 -19.74 21.89 6.67
C ALA A 908 -19.92 20.60 5.86
N LEU A 909 -18.85 20.05 5.28
CA LEU A 909 -18.88 18.79 4.54
C LEU A 909 -19.30 17.62 5.45
N HIS A 910 -18.69 17.52 6.64
CA HIS A 910 -18.99 16.48 7.63
C HIS A 910 -20.47 16.51 8.05
N ASN A 911 -20.98 17.71 8.36
CA ASN A 911 -22.37 17.89 8.76
C ASN A 911 -23.36 17.66 7.59
N MET A 912 -23.01 18.04 6.35
CA MET A 912 -23.85 17.79 5.17
C MET A 912 -24.05 16.29 4.90
N LYS A 913 -23.05 15.46 5.22
CA LYS A 913 -23.12 14.00 5.14
C LYS A 913 -23.89 13.36 6.32
N GLY A 914 -24.37 14.16 7.28
CA GLY A 914 -25.15 13.70 8.43
C GLY A 914 -24.31 13.29 9.64
N HIS A 915 -23.01 13.58 9.64
CA HIS A 915 -22.10 13.19 10.72
C HIS A 915 -22.06 14.20 11.87
N SER A 916 -21.87 13.71 13.09
CA SER A 916 -21.86 14.52 14.32
C SER A 916 -20.72 15.53 14.35
N LEU A 917 -21.05 16.80 14.61
CA LEU A 917 -20.10 17.92 14.66
C LEU A 917 -20.34 18.79 15.88
N VAL A 918 -19.30 19.42 16.42
CA VAL A 918 -19.43 20.40 17.50
C VAL A 918 -19.64 21.81 16.94
N ASN A 919 -20.59 22.55 17.51
CA ASN A 919 -20.69 23.99 17.34
C ASN A 919 -19.57 24.68 18.13
N ALA A 920 -18.37 24.72 17.53
CA ALA A 920 -17.16 25.23 18.16
C ALA A 920 -17.32 26.65 18.70
N GLU A 921 -18.01 27.54 17.95
CA GLU A 921 -18.27 28.91 18.38
C GLU A 921 -19.07 28.96 19.69
N THR A 922 -20.19 28.24 19.76
CA THR A 922 -21.10 28.26 20.92
C THR A 922 -20.49 27.58 22.14
N VAL A 923 -19.84 26.42 21.94
CA VAL A 923 -19.25 25.64 23.03
C VAL A 923 -18.07 26.39 23.66
N LEU A 924 -17.17 26.96 22.86
CA LEU A 924 -16.03 27.73 23.36
C LEU A 924 -16.49 29.02 24.05
N LEU A 925 -17.47 29.73 23.47
CA LEU A 925 -18.05 30.92 24.09
C LEU A 925 -18.63 30.58 25.47
N ARG A 926 -19.39 29.50 25.58
CA ARG A 926 -19.97 29.04 26.84
C ARG A 926 -18.90 28.69 27.89
N ALA A 927 -17.85 28.01 27.47
CA ALA A 927 -16.71 27.68 28.33
C ALA A 927 -16.02 28.96 28.86
N MET A 928 -15.81 29.94 27.98
CA MET A 928 -15.16 31.21 28.32
C MET A 928 -16.03 32.15 29.19
N VAL A 929 -17.36 32.10 29.08
CA VAL A 929 -18.26 32.96 29.86
C VAL A 929 -18.43 32.48 31.30
N LYS A 930 -18.32 31.17 31.55
CA LYS A 930 -18.41 30.61 32.90
C LYS A 930 -17.20 30.97 33.78
N THR A 931 -16.08 31.38 33.19
CA THR A 931 -14.87 31.71 33.92
C THR A 931 -14.64 33.22 34.04
N PRO A 932 -14.12 33.71 35.19
CA PRO A 932 -13.77 35.12 35.34
C PRO A 932 -12.76 35.56 34.28
N PHE A 933 -12.87 36.81 33.82
CA PHE A 933 -11.89 37.39 32.91
C PHE A 933 -10.56 37.62 33.64
N ASP A 934 -9.55 36.84 33.28
CA ASP A 934 -8.16 37.02 33.69
C ASP A 934 -7.32 37.41 32.46
N PHE A 935 -6.77 38.62 32.49
CA PHE A 935 -5.96 39.15 31.39
C PHE A 935 -4.69 38.33 31.18
N GLU A 936 -4.00 37.90 32.24
CA GLU A 936 -2.72 37.20 32.10
C GLU A 936 -2.91 35.81 31.50
N GLN A 937 -4.02 35.14 31.85
CA GLN A 937 -4.37 33.85 31.24
C GLN A 937 -4.80 33.98 29.76
N ARG A 938 -5.44 35.09 29.38
CA ARG A 938 -5.99 35.31 28.03
C ARG A 938 -5.07 36.13 27.11
N ARG A 939 -3.98 36.71 27.61
CA ARG A 939 -3.16 37.69 26.87
C ARG A 939 -2.69 37.18 25.51
N HIS A 940 -2.23 35.94 25.42
CA HIS A 940 -1.72 35.36 24.16
C HIS A 940 -2.81 35.21 23.11
N ALA A 941 -3.95 34.61 23.49
CA ALA A 941 -5.11 34.47 22.62
C ALA A 941 -5.62 35.84 22.12
N LEU A 942 -5.68 36.82 23.02
CA LEU A 942 -6.10 38.19 22.70
C LEU A 942 -5.13 38.89 21.75
N VAL A 943 -3.81 38.71 21.92
CA VAL A 943 -2.81 39.25 20.99
C VAL A 943 -2.99 38.65 19.59
N LEU A 944 -3.08 37.33 19.49
CA LEU A 944 -3.25 36.65 18.19
C LEU A 944 -4.57 37.04 17.52
N TYR A 945 -5.65 37.14 18.28
CA TYR A 945 -6.92 37.66 17.78
C TYR A 945 -6.79 39.10 17.29
N ALA A 946 -6.18 40.00 18.06
CA ALA A 946 -6.04 41.41 17.70
C ALA A 946 -5.20 41.62 16.42
N LEU A 947 -4.21 40.77 16.19
CA LEU A 947 -3.40 40.74 14.98
C LEU A 947 -4.10 40.09 13.77
N GLY A 948 -5.29 39.49 13.97
CA GLY A 948 -6.01 38.76 12.92
C GLY A 948 -5.45 37.37 12.64
N ALA A 949 -4.56 36.85 13.49
CA ALA A 949 -3.91 35.55 13.30
C ALA A 949 -4.80 34.37 13.72
N LEU A 950 -5.71 34.54 14.67
CA LEU A 950 -6.53 33.46 15.21
C LEU A 950 -7.97 33.93 15.50
N PRO A 951 -9.02 33.17 15.10
CA PRO A 951 -10.40 33.49 15.49
C PRO A 951 -10.66 33.16 16.97
N LEU A 952 -11.34 34.05 17.68
CA LEU A 952 -11.66 33.90 19.10
C LEU A 952 -13.09 34.40 19.37
N PRO A 953 -13.94 33.64 20.09
CA PRO A 953 -15.30 34.07 20.40
C PRO A 953 -15.26 35.05 21.59
N LEU A 954 -15.21 36.35 21.30
CA LEU A 954 -15.19 37.43 22.31
C LEU A 954 -16.57 38.05 22.52
N THR A 955 -16.93 38.28 23.78
CA THR A 955 -18.11 39.08 24.14
C THR A 955 -17.78 40.56 24.24
N LEU A 956 -18.80 41.42 24.17
CA LEU A 956 -18.64 42.86 24.47
C LEU A 956 -18.17 43.09 25.91
N LEU A 957 -18.54 42.21 26.84
CA LEU A 957 -18.05 42.26 28.22
C LEU A 957 -16.54 42.02 28.30
N ASP A 958 -16.00 41.08 27.53
CA ASP A 958 -14.55 40.84 27.45
C ASP A 958 -13.81 42.09 26.95
N ILE A 959 -14.37 42.80 25.97
CA ILE A 959 -13.80 44.06 25.45
C ILE A 959 -13.80 45.15 26.54
N TYR A 960 -14.89 45.26 27.32
CA TYR A 960 -14.92 46.19 28.45
C TYR A 960 -13.88 45.83 29.52
N ARG A 961 -13.74 44.54 29.86
CA ARG A 961 -12.73 44.06 30.82
C ARG A 961 -11.31 44.32 30.33
N LEU A 962 -11.06 44.16 29.03
CA LEU A 962 -9.80 44.52 28.40
C LEU A 962 -9.53 46.04 28.50
N ALA A 963 -10.54 46.88 28.25
CA ALA A 963 -10.39 48.34 28.30
C ALA A 963 -9.98 48.85 29.68
N ILE A 964 -10.55 48.28 30.76
CA ILE A 964 -10.23 48.65 32.15
C ILE A 964 -8.98 47.96 32.72
N THR A 965 -8.25 47.18 31.92
CA THR A 965 -7.01 46.53 32.35
C THR A 965 -5.85 47.54 32.26
N PRO A 966 -5.16 47.88 33.39
CA PRO A 966 -4.10 48.89 33.40
C PRO A 966 -2.77 48.32 32.88
N SER A 967 -2.70 48.01 31.58
CA SER A 967 -1.53 47.43 30.90
C SER A 967 -1.29 48.09 29.53
N THR A 968 -0.03 48.39 29.18
CA THR A 968 0.29 48.92 27.84
C THR A 968 0.00 47.88 26.75
N LEU A 969 0.16 46.59 27.05
CA LEU A 969 -0.22 45.50 26.16
C LEU A 969 -1.74 45.42 25.99
N ALA A 970 -2.53 45.58 27.05
CA ALA A 970 -4.00 45.64 26.94
C ALA A 970 -4.45 46.80 26.04
N GLY A 971 -3.81 47.97 26.16
CA GLY A 971 -4.05 49.11 25.26
C GLY A 971 -3.67 48.82 23.81
N PHE A 972 -2.55 48.14 23.57
CA PHE A 972 -2.14 47.70 22.23
C PHE A 972 -3.15 46.74 21.62
N ILE A 973 -3.56 45.70 22.37
CA ILE A 973 -4.56 44.72 21.96
C ILE A 973 -5.88 45.42 21.63
N LEU A 974 -6.38 46.29 22.51
CA LEU A 974 -7.63 47.02 22.29
C LEU A 974 -7.58 47.87 21.02
N PHE A 975 -6.48 48.63 20.83
CA PHE A 975 -6.24 49.38 19.61
C PHE A 975 -6.30 48.49 18.37
N LYS A 976 -5.59 47.35 18.40
CA LYS A 976 -5.54 46.41 17.29
C LYS A 976 -6.88 45.72 17.02
N ILE A 977 -7.67 45.39 18.05
CA ILE A 977 -9.04 44.89 17.87
C ILE A 977 -9.92 45.94 17.17
N ILE A 978 -9.85 47.20 17.60
CA ILE A 978 -10.60 48.30 16.94
C ILE A 978 -10.16 48.45 15.48
N GLN A 979 -8.85 48.36 15.21
CA GLN A 979 -8.29 48.49 13.87
C GLN A 979 -8.69 47.33 12.95
N THR A 980 -8.55 46.10 13.41
CA THR A 980 -8.68 44.88 12.60
C THR A 980 -10.14 44.39 12.54
N HIS A 981 -10.84 44.38 13.68
CA HIS A 981 -12.16 43.75 13.83
C HIS A 981 -13.28 44.73 14.18
N GLY A 982 -12.96 46.02 14.40
CA GLY A 982 -13.91 46.98 14.96
C GLY A 982 -15.17 47.18 14.13
N ARG A 983 -15.10 47.09 12.79
CA ARG A 983 -16.29 47.14 11.95
C ARG A 983 -17.21 45.95 12.20
N GLU A 984 -16.68 44.73 12.31
CA GLU A 984 -17.48 43.53 12.54
C GLU A 984 -18.15 43.56 13.92
N ILE A 985 -17.46 44.08 14.93
CA ILE A 985 -17.93 44.11 16.31
C ILE A 985 -18.98 45.21 16.54
N PHE A 986 -18.71 46.44 16.05
CA PHE A 986 -19.44 47.65 16.44
C PHE A 986 -20.41 48.19 15.38
N ALA A 987 -20.50 47.61 14.17
CA ALA A 987 -21.40 48.12 13.13
C ALA A 987 -22.90 47.88 13.40
N ALA A 988 -23.25 46.91 14.25
CA ALA A 988 -24.65 46.64 14.56
C ALA A 988 -25.30 47.82 15.32
N GLU A 989 -26.60 48.01 15.12
CA GLU A 989 -27.35 49.13 15.71
C GLU A 989 -27.17 49.20 17.24
N GLY A 990 -26.93 50.41 17.76
CA GLY A 990 -26.65 50.65 19.18
C GLY A 990 -25.22 50.36 19.65
N ARG A 991 -24.43 49.57 18.91
CA ARG A 991 -23.03 49.25 19.28
C ARG A 991 -21.98 50.35 19.05
N PRO A 992 -22.17 51.37 18.18
CA PRO A 992 -21.23 52.50 18.12
C PRO A 992 -21.12 53.26 19.45
N ILE A 993 -22.18 53.30 20.24
CA ILE A 993 -22.15 53.92 21.58
C ILE A 993 -21.27 53.10 22.54
N ILE A 994 -21.34 51.77 22.44
CA ILE A 994 -20.50 50.84 23.23
C ILE A 994 -19.02 51.05 22.94
N LEU A 995 -18.65 51.36 21.68
CA LEU A 995 -17.29 51.75 21.31
C LEU A 995 -16.84 53.04 22.04
N LEU A 996 -17.69 54.07 22.13
CA LEU A 996 -17.38 55.29 22.88
C LEU A 996 -17.19 54.99 24.37
N ASP A 997 -18.08 54.22 24.97
CA ASP A 997 -17.98 53.84 26.38
C ASP A 997 -16.68 53.04 26.64
N THR A 998 -16.27 52.18 25.70
CA THR A 998 -15.02 51.41 25.76
C THR A 998 -13.77 52.30 25.71
N ILE A 999 -13.74 53.27 24.79
CA ILE A 999 -12.66 54.26 24.68
C ILE A 999 -12.57 55.10 25.96
N TYR A 1000 -13.71 55.55 26.47
CA TYR A 1000 -13.78 56.31 27.73
C TYR A 1000 -13.19 55.51 28.89
N LEU A 1001 -13.65 54.27 29.11
CA LEU A 1001 -13.19 53.42 30.20
C LEU A 1001 -11.67 53.17 30.14
N HIS A 1002 -11.13 52.97 28.94
CA HIS A 1002 -9.69 52.80 28.74
C HIS A 1002 -8.90 54.05 29.12
N LEU A 1003 -9.34 55.21 28.67
CA LEU A 1003 -8.68 56.48 28.95
C LEU A 1003 -8.76 56.85 30.43
N GLU A 1004 -9.93 56.66 31.06
CA GLU A 1004 -10.14 56.94 32.48
C GLU A 1004 -9.23 56.06 33.34
N ARG A 1005 -9.15 54.77 33.01
CA ARG A 1005 -8.37 53.83 33.81
C ARG A 1005 -6.86 54.09 33.75
N LEU A 1006 -6.35 54.47 32.57
CA LEU A 1006 -4.93 54.79 32.39
C LEU A 1006 -4.56 56.19 32.89
N PHE A 1007 -5.54 57.08 33.07
CA PHE A 1007 -5.29 58.42 33.60
C PHE A 1007 -4.60 58.32 34.97
N CYS A 1008 -3.44 58.98 35.11
CA CYS A 1008 -2.53 58.93 36.26
C CYS A 1008 -1.86 57.57 36.57
N ASN A 1009 -2.17 56.49 35.83
CA ASN A 1009 -1.59 55.15 36.03
C ASN A 1009 -0.56 54.76 34.95
N GLU A 1010 -0.20 55.68 34.04
CA GLU A 1010 0.67 55.40 32.89
C GLU A 1010 2.06 54.87 33.30
N ALA A 1011 2.61 55.32 34.43
CA ALA A 1011 3.90 54.86 34.94
C ALA A 1011 3.85 53.43 35.53
N LEU A 1012 2.69 52.98 36.03
CA LEU A 1012 2.48 51.64 36.60
C LEU A 1012 2.27 50.57 35.52
N ALA A 1013 1.90 50.97 34.30
CA ALA A 1013 1.58 50.06 33.19
C ALA A 1013 2.83 49.49 32.47
N VAL A 1014 4.05 49.99 32.77
CA VAL A 1014 5.31 49.69 32.05
C VAL A 1014 6.18 48.68 32.81
N THR A 1015 5.60 47.56 33.25
CA THR A 1015 6.25 46.64 34.21
C THR A 1015 6.76 45.31 33.64
N SER A 1016 6.60 45.04 32.34
CA SER A 1016 7.00 43.76 31.73
C SER A 1016 7.92 43.91 30.51
N ARG A 1017 8.93 43.02 30.42
CA ARG A 1017 9.95 42.97 29.35
C ARG A 1017 9.38 42.74 27.94
N TYR A 1018 8.16 42.20 27.85
CA TYR A 1018 7.45 41.89 26.60
C TYR A 1018 6.24 42.79 26.34
N SER A 1019 6.01 43.78 27.20
CA SER A 1019 5.00 44.81 26.95
C SER A 1019 5.61 45.96 26.14
N PRO A 1020 4.85 46.60 25.26
CA PRO A 1020 5.34 47.77 24.56
C PRO A 1020 5.76 48.87 25.55
N TRP A 1021 6.90 49.50 25.27
CA TRP A 1021 7.45 50.62 26.05
C TRP A 1021 6.61 51.91 25.96
N VAL A 1022 5.63 51.96 25.05
CA VAL A 1022 4.79 53.13 24.76
C VAL A 1022 3.33 52.82 25.08
N SER A 1023 2.61 53.81 25.63
CA SER A 1023 1.16 53.74 25.83
C SER A 1023 0.40 53.89 24.51
N TYR A 1024 -0.61 53.04 24.29
CA TYR A 1024 -1.46 53.06 23.09
C TYR A 1024 -2.75 53.86 23.28
N SER A 1025 -2.89 54.62 24.38
CA SER A 1025 -4.11 55.39 24.69
C SER A 1025 -4.54 56.35 23.57
N SER A 1026 -3.59 57.05 22.95
CA SER A 1026 -3.85 57.93 21.80
C SER A 1026 -4.23 57.16 20.54
N HIS A 1027 -3.70 55.94 20.35
CA HIS A 1027 -4.06 55.09 19.21
C HIS A 1027 -5.48 54.55 19.34
N VAL A 1028 -5.85 54.06 20.54
CA VAL A 1028 -7.22 53.63 20.88
C VAL A 1028 -8.20 54.78 20.65
N PHE A 1029 -7.90 55.98 21.14
CA PHE A 1029 -8.76 57.15 20.95
C PHE A 1029 -8.91 57.53 19.47
N ASN A 1030 -7.80 57.75 18.76
CA ASN A 1030 -7.85 58.23 17.37
C ASN A 1030 -8.52 57.23 16.42
N HIS A 1031 -8.17 55.94 16.51
CA HIS A 1031 -8.78 54.91 15.65
C HIS A 1031 -10.22 54.63 16.08
N GLY A 1032 -10.50 54.60 17.37
CA GLY A 1032 -11.84 54.39 17.91
C GLY A 1032 -12.81 55.49 17.51
N ILE A 1033 -12.43 56.77 17.65
CA ILE A 1033 -13.25 57.90 17.20
C ILE A 1033 -13.40 57.88 15.67
N SER A 1034 -12.34 57.60 14.91
CA SER A 1034 -12.45 57.49 13.45
C SER A 1034 -13.44 56.39 13.02
N LEU A 1035 -13.41 55.24 13.69
CA LEU A 1035 -14.35 54.14 13.45
C LEU A 1035 -15.78 54.54 13.86
N TYR A 1036 -15.97 55.16 15.02
CA TYR A 1036 -17.27 55.65 15.46
C TYR A 1036 -17.88 56.62 14.44
N LEU A 1037 -17.08 57.58 13.94
CA LEU A 1037 -17.51 58.52 12.91
C LEU A 1037 -17.87 57.82 11.60
N ALA A 1038 -17.23 56.70 11.26
CA ALA A 1038 -17.58 55.91 10.08
C ALA A 1038 -18.90 55.12 10.27
N LEU A 1039 -19.17 54.62 11.48
CA LEU A 1039 -20.33 53.73 11.76
C LEU A 1039 -21.62 54.47 12.15
N SER A 1040 -21.51 55.66 12.75
CA SER A 1040 -22.67 56.42 13.22
C SER A 1040 -23.39 57.04 12.01
N GLY A 1041 -24.44 56.41 11.51
CA GLY A 1041 -24.99 56.67 10.17
C GLY A 1041 -25.69 58.01 9.92
N THR A 1042 -25.80 58.93 10.89
CA THR A 1042 -26.63 60.15 10.76
C THR A 1042 -25.85 61.45 11.04
N GLY A 1043 -26.04 62.48 10.20
CA GLY A 1043 -25.47 63.82 10.34
C GLY A 1043 -24.07 64.03 9.75
N SER A 1044 -23.54 65.26 9.82
CA SER A 1044 -22.18 65.57 9.38
C SER A 1044 -21.13 64.94 10.30
N ALA A 1045 -19.87 64.84 9.85
CA ALA A 1045 -18.79 64.34 10.70
C ALA A 1045 -18.63 65.19 11.98
N GLU A 1046 -18.81 66.50 11.88
CA GLU A 1046 -18.80 67.45 12.99
C GLU A 1046 -19.96 67.22 13.96
N PHE A 1047 -21.16 66.90 13.48
CA PHE A 1047 -22.30 66.55 14.33
C PHE A 1047 -22.06 65.23 15.08
N ARG A 1048 -21.53 64.22 14.38
CA ARG A 1048 -21.20 62.92 14.98
C ARG A 1048 -20.09 63.05 16.03
N LEU A 1049 -19.08 63.88 15.76
CA LEU A 1049 -18.04 64.17 16.74
C LEU A 1049 -18.61 64.92 17.95
N ALA A 1050 -19.50 65.90 17.75
CA ALA A 1050 -20.17 66.59 18.84
C ALA A 1050 -20.99 65.63 19.73
N ASN A 1051 -21.67 64.64 19.14
CA ASN A 1051 -22.35 63.57 19.89
C ASN A 1051 -21.38 62.71 20.72
N ALA A 1052 -20.22 62.35 20.16
CA ALA A 1052 -19.20 61.61 20.89
C ALA A 1052 -18.63 62.40 22.08
N VAL A 1053 -18.33 63.68 21.85
CA VAL A 1053 -17.87 64.62 22.90
C VAL A 1053 -18.92 64.72 24.00
N HIS A 1054 -20.20 64.90 23.64
CA HIS A 1054 -21.29 65.01 24.61
C HIS A 1054 -21.43 63.74 25.46
N ARG A 1055 -21.44 62.56 24.84
CA ARG A 1055 -21.54 61.27 25.55
C ARG A 1055 -20.39 61.06 26.54
N MET A 1056 -19.13 61.24 26.11
CA MET A 1056 -17.98 61.01 27.00
C MET A 1056 -17.84 62.10 28.07
N ALA A 1057 -18.26 63.34 27.77
CA ALA A 1057 -18.29 64.41 28.76
C ALA A 1057 -19.30 64.13 29.88
N GLN A 1058 -20.48 63.58 29.53
CA GLN A 1058 -21.48 63.14 30.51
C GLN A 1058 -20.95 62.05 31.45
N LEU A 1059 -20.15 61.11 30.93
CA LEU A 1059 -19.50 60.09 31.76
C LEU A 1059 -18.40 60.67 32.68
N SER A 1060 -17.87 61.85 32.37
CA SER A 1060 -16.72 62.46 33.09
C SER A 1060 -17.12 63.53 34.12
N ILE A 1061 -18.41 63.68 34.44
CA ILE A 1061 -18.93 64.79 35.27
C ILE A 1061 -18.19 64.88 36.63
N ASP A 1062 -17.87 63.73 37.22
CA ASP A 1062 -17.27 63.63 38.55
C ASP A 1062 -15.73 63.79 38.56
N ASN A 1063 -15.07 63.87 37.39
CA ASN A 1063 -13.62 63.97 37.28
C ASN A 1063 -13.18 65.09 36.32
N GLN A 1064 -13.13 66.32 36.84
CA GLN A 1064 -12.85 67.54 36.07
C GLN A 1064 -11.45 67.59 35.44
N SER A 1065 -10.44 66.98 36.07
CA SER A 1065 -9.07 66.92 35.52
C SER A 1065 -8.99 65.96 34.33
N PHE A 1066 -9.66 64.81 34.43
CA PHE A 1066 -9.80 63.87 33.30
C PHE A 1066 -10.61 64.49 32.16
N LEU A 1067 -11.73 65.15 32.46
CA LEU A 1067 -12.56 65.84 31.46
C LEU A 1067 -11.74 66.85 30.66
N LYS A 1068 -10.88 67.65 31.31
CA LYS A 1068 -9.99 68.59 30.61
C LYS A 1068 -9.04 67.87 29.65
N SER A 1069 -8.40 66.78 30.10
CA SER A 1069 -7.51 65.97 29.25
C SER A 1069 -8.24 65.35 28.06
N LEU A 1070 -9.47 64.87 28.28
CA LEU A 1070 -10.33 64.31 27.24
C LEU A 1070 -10.70 65.38 26.19
N MET A 1071 -11.07 66.59 26.62
CA MET A 1071 -11.39 67.70 25.72
C MET A 1071 -10.17 68.11 24.88
N ASP A 1072 -8.98 68.16 25.48
CA ASP A 1072 -7.74 68.44 24.75
C ASP A 1072 -7.50 67.39 23.64
N ARG A 1073 -7.75 66.10 23.90
CA ARG A 1073 -7.66 65.03 22.89
C ARG A 1073 -8.65 65.24 21.74
N PHE A 1074 -9.90 65.61 22.03
CA PHE A 1074 -10.90 65.92 21.00
C PHE A 1074 -10.52 67.14 20.15
N VAL A 1075 -9.98 68.19 20.77
CA VAL A 1075 -9.49 69.38 20.04
C VAL A 1075 -8.33 69.01 19.12
N HIS A 1076 -7.39 68.21 19.59
CA HIS A 1076 -6.28 67.72 18.76
C HIS A 1076 -6.75 66.85 17.60
N PHE A 1077 -7.71 65.94 17.84
CA PHE A 1077 -8.32 65.12 16.80
C PHE A 1077 -9.01 65.97 15.73
N ALA A 1078 -9.90 66.89 16.13
CA ALA A 1078 -10.61 67.76 15.20
C ALA A 1078 -9.66 68.61 14.34
N ARG A 1079 -8.59 69.15 14.95
CA ARG A 1079 -7.54 69.90 14.23
C ARG A 1079 -6.76 69.00 13.26
N GLY A 1080 -6.38 67.80 13.68
CA GLY A 1080 -5.65 66.84 12.84
C GLY A 1080 -6.45 66.32 11.65
N HIS A 1081 -7.78 66.31 11.75
CA HIS A 1081 -8.71 65.90 10.71
C HIS A 1081 -9.38 67.08 9.96
N PHE A 1082 -8.88 68.31 10.13
CA PHE A 1082 -9.37 69.53 9.48
C PHE A 1082 -10.87 69.81 9.66
N MET A 1083 -11.44 69.42 10.80
CA MET A 1083 -12.87 69.60 11.10
C MET A 1083 -13.17 71.01 11.59
N SER A 1084 -14.37 71.52 11.28
CA SER A 1084 -14.79 72.87 11.73
C SER A 1084 -15.11 72.88 13.22
N MET A 1085 -14.23 73.48 14.04
CA MET A 1085 -14.43 73.66 15.48
C MET A 1085 -15.69 74.47 15.80
N GLU A 1086 -16.07 75.40 14.94
CA GLU A 1086 -17.28 76.21 15.10
C GLU A 1086 -18.54 75.37 14.91
N ALA A 1087 -18.56 74.53 13.87
CA ALA A 1087 -19.67 73.61 13.62
C ALA A 1087 -19.80 72.54 14.73
N ILE A 1088 -18.68 72.02 15.25
CA ILE A 1088 -18.70 71.08 16.39
C ILE A 1088 -19.31 71.76 17.63
N ARG A 1089 -18.94 73.01 17.92
CA ARG A 1089 -19.46 73.76 19.08
C ARG A 1089 -20.97 74.01 18.94
N GLN A 1090 -21.43 74.44 17.78
CA GLN A 1090 -22.85 74.67 17.50
C GLN A 1090 -23.67 73.38 17.63
N ASN A 1091 -23.17 72.27 17.08
CA ASN A 1091 -23.80 70.97 17.20
C ASN A 1091 -23.80 70.46 18.66
N TYR A 1092 -22.74 70.69 19.43
CA TYR A 1092 -22.69 70.30 20.84
C TYR A 1092 -23.74 71.02 21.68
N GLN A 1093 -23.95 72.32 21.42
CA GLN A 1093 -24.99 73.12 22.08
C GLN A 1093 -26.40 72.63 21.70
N SER A 1094 -26.65 72.37 20.41
CA SER A 1094 -27.96 71.90 19.95
C SER A 1094 -28.33 70.51 20.47
N ILE A 1095 -27.34 69.61 20.65
CA ILE A 1095 -27.54 68.30 21.28
C ILE A 1095 -27.96 68.46 22.76
N GLY A 1096 -27.35 69.42 23.47
CA GLY A 1096 -27.71 69.73 24.86
C GLY A 1096 -29.12 70.30 25.02
N GLU A 1097 -29.53 71.19 24.12
CA GLU A 1097 -30.87 71.82 24.11
C GLU A 1097 -31.98 70.84 23.70
N GLY A 1098 -31.71 69.95 22.72
CA GLY A 1098 -32.68 68.97 22.22
C GLY A 1098 -33.01 67.84 23.21
N ARG A 1099 -32.09 67.47 24.12
CA ARG A 1099 -32.35 66.46 25.16
C ARG A 1099 -33.05 67.01 26.39
N GLN A 1100 -32.80 68.27 26.77
CA GLN A 1100 -33.55 68.94 27.85
C GLN A 1100 -35.06 69.06 27.50
N GLN A 1101 -35.40 69.27 26.23
CA GLN A 1101 -36.80 69.24 25.76
C GLN A 1101 -37.42 67.83 25.77
N HIS A 1102 -36.60 66.77 25.67
CA HIS A 1102 -37.07 65.38 25.67
C HIS A 1102 -37.23 64.80 27.10
N GLU A 1103 -36.41 65.22 28.07
CA GLU A 1103 -36.57 64.89 29.50
C GLU A 1103 -37.76 65.64 30.13
N LEU A 1104 -37.97 66.92 29.76
CA LEU A 1104 -39.14 67.69 30.20
C LEU A 1104 -40.48 67.18 29.60
N SER A 1105 -40.44 66.48 28.46
CA SER A 1105 -41.64 65.85 27.88
C SER A 1105 -41.91 64.45 28.45
N ALA A 1106 -40.87 63.67 28.78
CA ALA A 1106 -41.01 62.36 29.43
C ALA A 1106 -41.47 62.46 30.91
N GLU A 1107 -41.08 63.51 31.64
CA GLU A 1107 -41.65 63.80 32.97
C GLU A 1107 -43.12 64.24 32.89
N SER A 1108 -43.58 64.78 31.76
CA SER A 1108 -45.00 65.14 31.56
C SER A 1108 -45.91 63.95 31.20
N GLU A 1109 -45.34 62.86 30.65
CA GLU A 1109 -46.09 61.64 30.33
C GLU A 1109 -46.21 60.67 31.51
N ALA A 1110 -45.36 60.79 32.54
CA ALA A 1110 -45.44 59.98 33.77
C ALA A 1110 -46.57 60.40 34.74
N GLU A 1111 -47.19 61.58 34.55
CA GLU A 1111 -48.31 62.07 35.37
C GLU A 1111 -49.71 61.75 34.80
N SER A 1112 -49.84 60.96 33.73
CA SER A 1112 -51.17 60.64 33.19
C SER A 1112 -51.35 59.20 32.68
N ARG A 1113 -51.58 58.25 33.60
CA ARG A 1113 -52.69 57.24 33.59
C ARG A 1113 -52.50 56.09 34.62
N PRO A 1114 -53.58 55.37 35.01
CA PRO A 1114 -53.94 55.13 36.41
C PRO A 1114 -53.63 53.72 36.96
N ILE A 1115 -53.77 53.63 38.30
CA ILE A 1115 -53.83 52.44 39.16
C ILE A 1115 -54.94 51.46 38.69
N MET A 1116 -54.62 50.17 38.51
CA MET A 1116 -55.41 49.03 39.03
C MET A 1116 -54.70 47.65 38.91
N ALA A 1117 -54.47 47.07 40.10
CA ALA A 1117 -54.51 45.67 40.55
C ALA A 1117 -54.47 44.46 39.58
N THR A 1118 -53.44 43.62 39.80
CA THR A 1118 -53.42 42.14 39.97
C THR A 1118 -54.62 41.28 39.54
N VAL A 1119 -54.37 40.21 38.75
CA VAL A 1119 -54.69 38.79 39.04
C VAL A 1119 -53.87 37.84 38.13
N THR A 1120 -53.45 36.73 38.73
CA THR A 1120 -52.74 35.50 38.30
C THR A 1120 -53.35 34.69 37.14
N SER A 1121 -52.52 33.97 36.37
CA SER A 1121 -52.62 32.50 36.16
C SER A 1121 -51.52 31.93 35.24
N GLU A 1122 -50.97 30.80 35.66
CA GLU A 1122 -50.18 29.82 34.90
C GLU A 1122 -50.91 29.30 33.63
N SER A 1123 -50.16 28.83 32.62
CA SER A 1123 -50.19 27.44 32.09
C SER A 1123 -49.71 27.29 30.62
N GLN A 1124 -48.72 26.39 30.47
CA GLN A 1124 -48.58 25.28 29.51
C GLN A 1124 -48.61 25.43 27.96
N LYS A 1125 -47.58 24.76 27.36
CA LYS A 1125 -47.49 24.05 26.05
C LYS A 1125 -47.50 24.93 24.79
N GLU A 1126 -46.63 24.73 23.79
CA GLU A 1126 -45.92 23.55 23.26
C GLU A 1126 -44.49 23.89 22.85
#